data_AF-A0AA38MVA4-F1
#
_entry.id   AF-A0AA38MVA4-F1
#
_cell.length_a   1.000
_cell.length_b   1.000
_cell.length_c   1.000
_cell.angle_alpha   90.00
_cell.angle_beta   90.00
_cell.angle_gamma   90.00
#
_symmetry.space_group_name_H-M   'P 1'
#
loop_
_entity.id
_entity.type
_entity.pdbx_description
1 polymer ?
#
loop_
_entity_poly.entity_id
_entity_poly.type
_entity_poly.pdbx_seq_one_letter_code
_entity_poly.pdbx_strand_id
1 'polypeptide(L)'
;MNYPKSTSEVGSSLFVEVQKINSQICERRPCAVQLIEQGLFGCAPFLPTLAVDLRVLDFVTRLFVRIAPNVTAFCGAIEDFLKSQGYHMNGKDPLRRRFSNCLRWYNVLQHRANSQICSVLTSTRTTIQAELLAQPPSTLAGSEFSLDDLFDSSDDQSTGDKDLSRIHAEFDNNEDSESGAITKRQRTIAPDPPPLTRPSEYLRERCPVCFGGKTKFKDGFSVLVCLDACFTQKHNHQTHDPFYEHPHTSFIPTDQVEVWKNRADLDDTVEDGLKVPASVLNACHDSFTAADGDRQKASTRFFDSTALMALMCCHDRVLWLVDMNTPGERQYFALVLIDTLFKHLPPDWTVGLLYDIACQLERSLLPRLGFAISVFHAFGHGWACQCVYHPRKRLGFGLADGEGCERFWHLLSGLIAFLRVCGIQYIHSASLRDIFLFLVRKWKQASTRWEEGDKDQWHAQVEASTKPLPRQSPTAGKKAIQAAIQTRKARDIVAESVKRLEEITANPSAQPYDIANAELELPSALLKLRKIGEDLRAKETKLGVDGMREYRHLASSPFVRDRMNARALKTRICQRLRARKFERDCLERSFRRQINTSERKLHNHTESTVKWRDPGIESLAKKYNKLCKSMSERVTSGRAPPNAKVPKEIEMKELFTLDVDDSIWDDNGLDDNDDVVNPPLWLADEQVRTGIRGILLRDRADESLSRLRYEIHQLAEWYAEEWVVVSRAISEIKAENLAEPDLLYQMHLKQQELGQLLSKSWKLGMQRVA
;
A
#
# COMPACT_ATOMS: atom_id res chain seq x y z
N MET A 1 -32.99 -24.55 58.05
CA MET A 1 -33.72 -25.61 57.32
C MET A 1 -34.52 -24.95 56.20
N ASN A 2 -34.61 -25.64 55.06
CA ASN A 2 -35.27 -25.27 53.79
C ASN A 2 -34.44 -24.41 52.82
N TYR A 3 -33.70 -25.12 51.96
CA TYR A 3 -33.20 -24.66 50.66
C TYR A 3 -34.37 -24.46 49.67
N PRO A 4 -34.32 -23.44 48.79
CA PRO A 4 -35.12 -23.44 47.57
C PRO A 4 -34.26 -23.60 46.31
N LYS A 5 -34.63 -24.64 45.54
CA LYS A 5 -34.68 -24.74 44.07
C LYS A 5 -33.45 -24.30 43.26
N SER A 6 -32.54 -25.24 43.04
CA SER A 6 -31.74 -25.31 41.82
C SER A 6 -32.50 -26.11 40.76
N THR A 7 -33.15 -25.44 39.82
CA THR A 7 -33.52 -26.04 38.54
C THR A 7 -32.38 -25.80 37.56
N SER A 8 -31.35 -26.65 37.65
CA SER A 8 -30.33 -26.80 36.62
C SER A 8 -30.70 -28.01 35.76
N GLU A 9 -31.59 -27.82 34.79
CA GLU A 9 -31.65 -28.72 33.64
C GLU A 9 -30.51 -28.34 32.69
N VAL A 10 -29.31 -28.82 32.98
CA VAL A 10 -28.25 -28.95 31.99
C VAL A 10 -28.41 -30.34 31.37
N GLY A 11 -29.35 -30.46 30.44
CA GLY A 11 -29.43 -31.61 29.55
C GLY A 11 -28.34 -31.51 28.51
N SER A 12 -27.13 -31.98 28.82
CA SER A 12 -26.04 -32.10 27.84
C SER A 12 -25.77 -33.57 27.50
N SER A 13 -26.60 -34.17 26.64
CA SER A 13 -26.20 -35.34 25.87
C SER A 13 -25.43 -34.88 24.63
N LEU A 14 -24.35 -34.13 24.82
CA LEU A 14 -23.36 -33.92 23.78
C LEU A 14 -22.25 -34.95 24.01
N PHE A 15 -22.09 -35.80 23.00
CA PHE A 15 -20.90 -36.56 22.61
C PHE A 15 -21.12 -38.08 22.45
N VAL A 16 -21.60 -38.40 21.24
CA VAL A 16 -21.39 -39.61 20.42
C VAL A 16 -22.03 -40.91 20.93
N GLU A 17 -23.22 -41.19 20.41
CA GLU A 17 -23.80 -42.54 20.40
C GLU A 17 -23.52 -43.19 19.03
N VAL A 18 -23.11 -44.47 19.01
CA VAL A 18 -22.94 -45.23 17.77
C VAL A 18 -24.13 -46.17 17.63
N GLN A 19 -25.00 -45.90 16.67
CA GLN A 19 -26.19 -46.70 16.40
C GLN A 19 -26.08 -47.44 15.07
N LYS A 20 -26.68 -48.63 14.99
CA LYS A 20 -26.85 -49.36 13.73
C LYS A 20 -28.17 -48.94 13.09
N ILE A 21 -28.07 -48.32 11.92
CA ILE A 21 -29.24 -47.83 11.18
C ILE A 21 -29.54 -48.82 10.04
N ASN A 22 -30.78 -49.29 9.97
CA ASN A 22 -31.27 -50.09 8.85
C ASN A 22 -32.14 -49.19 7.97
N SER A 23 -31.66 -48.89 6.75
CA SER A 23 -32.39 -48.07 5.77
C SER A 23 -32.93 -48.94 4.63
N GLN A 24 -34.19 -48.75 4.24
CA GLN A 24 -34.76 -49.40 3.05
C GLN A 24 -34.44 -48.54 1.83
N ILE A 25 -33.47 -48.96 1.01
CA ILE A 25 -33.00 -48.19 -0.15
C ILE A 25 -33.85 -48.56 -1.37
N CYS A 26 -34.43 -47.56 -2.04
CA CYS A 26 -35.07 -47.72 -3.34
C CYS A 26 -34.80 -46.50 -4.23
N GLU A 27 -35.04 -46.61 -5.53
CA GLU A 27 -34.80 -45.51 -6.49
C GLU A 27 -35.59 -44.23 -6.15
N ARG A 28 -36.79 -44.36 -5.57
CA ARG A 28 -37.62 -43.21 -5.16
C ARG A 28 -37.20 -42.59 -3.83
N ARG A 29 -36.40 -43.29 -3.02
CA ARG A 29 -35.93 -42.83 -1.71
C ARG A 29 -34.47 -43.24 -1.51
N PRO A 30 -33.52 -42.51 -2.15
CA PRO A 30 -32.10 -42.84 -2.04
C PRO A 30 -31.62 -42.80 -0.59
N CYS A 31 -30.64 -43.64 -0.25
CA CYS A 31 -30.07 -43.71 1.09
C CYS A 31 -29.56 -42.34 1.58
N ALA A 32 -28.93 -41.56 0.70
CA ALA A 32 -28.44 -40.22 1.02
C ALA A 32 -29.54 -39.27 1.51
N VAL A 33 -30.74 -39.30 0.91
CA VAL A 33 -31.88 -38.45 1.30
C VAL A 33 -32.40 -38.87 2.67
N GLN A 34 -32.59 -40.17 2.90
CA GLN A 34 -33.06 -40.71 4.18
C GLN A 34 -32.10 -40.37 5.33
N LEU A 35 -30.78 -40.42 5.08
CA LEU A 35 -29.79 -40.05 6.09
C LEU A 35 -29.85 -38.56 6.42
N ILE A 36 -29.97 -37.69 5.41
CA ILE A 36 -30.06 -36.24 5.62
C ILE A 36 -31.33 -35.89 6.40
N GLU A 37 -32.47 -36.52 6.10
CA GLU A 37 -33.73 -36.39 6.86
C GLU A 37 -33.55 -36.76 8.35
N GLN A 38 -32.62 -37.67 8.66
CA GLN A 38 -32.27 -38.08 10.03
C GLN A 38 -31.16 -37.22 10.67
N GLY A 39 -30.67 -36.18 9.98
CA GLY A 39 -29.57 -35.34 10.46
C GLY A 39 -28.18 -35.99 10.30
N LEU A 40 -28.04 -36.99 9.44
CA LEU A 40 -26.82 -37.76 9.20
C LEU A 40 -26.33 -37.62 7.76
N PHE A 41 -25.03 -37.79 7.55
CA PHE A 41 -24.40 -37.71 6.23
C PHE A 41 -23.50 -38.92 5.96
N GLY A 42 -23.82 -39.66 4.90
CA GLY A 42 -23.15 -40.90 4.53
C GLY A 42 -21.75 -40.71 3.93
N CYS A 43 -20.87 -41.69 4.14
CA CYS A 43 -19.52 -41.71 3.54
C CYS A 43 -19.52 -42.11 2.06
N ALA A 44 -20.67 -42.57 1.55
CA ALA A 44 -20.93 -42.92 0.15
C ALA A 44 -22.40 -42.63 -0.18
N PRO A 45 -22.74 -42.29 -1.44
CA PRO A 45 -24.08 -41.86 -1.82
C PRO A 45 -25.13 -42.98 -1.86
N PHE A 46 -24.71 -44.21 -2.18
CA PHE A 46 -25.62 -45.35 -2.38
C PHE A 46 -25.62 -46.33 -1.21
N LEU A 47 -24.43 -46.77 -0.77
CA LEU A 47 -24.26 -47.77 0.28
C LEU A 47 -23.24 -47.29 1.33
N PRO A 48 -23.60 -46.27 2.14
CA PRO A 48 -22.70 -45.75 3.16
C PRO A 48 -22.47 -46.79 4.26
N THR A 49 -21.20 -47.02 4.57
CA THR A 49 -20.76 -47.88 5.70
C THR A 49 -20.53 -47.09 6.99
N LEU A 50 -20.67 -45.78 6.92
CA LEU A 50 -20.61 -44.83 8.02
C LEU A 50 -21.52 -43.65 7.65
N ALA A 51 -22.31 -43.18 8.60
CA ALA A 51 -22.98 -41.90 8.52
C ALA A 51 -22.59 -41.07 9.74
N VAL A 52 -22.36 -39.77 9.54
CA VAL A 52 -21.89 -38.85 10.58
C VAL A 52 -22.93 -37.77 10.78
N ASP A 53 -23.21 -37.40 12.02
CA ASP A 53 -24.11 -36.30 12.37
C ASP A 53 -23.66 -34.99 11.72
N LEU A 54 -24.61 -34.28 11.08
CA LEU A 54 -24.35 -33.02 10.38
C LEU A 54 -23.72 -31.96 11.30
N ARG A 55 -24.05 -31.96 12.61
CA ARG A 55 -23.49 -31.04 13.61
C ARG A 55 -22.03 -31.33 13.88
N VAL A 56 -21.62 -32.61 13.85
CA VAL A 56 -20.21 -33.00 13.98
C VAL A 56 -19.44 -32.55 12.74
N LEU A 57 -20.00 -32.75 11.54
CA LEU A 57 -19.37 -32.29 10.30
C LEU A 57 -19.27 -30.77 10.23
N ASP A 58 -20.31 -30.02 10.63
CA ASP A 58 -20.27 -28.56 10.75
C ASP A 58 -19.23 -28.10 11.77
N PHE A 59 -19.17 -28.74 12.95
CA PHE A 59 -18.17 -28.45 13.98
C PHE A 59 -16.74 -28.67 13.46
N VAL A 60 -16.47 -29.81 12.82
CA VAL A 60 -15.15 -30.11 12.26
C VAL A 60 -14.78 -29.13 11.15
N THR A 61 -15.73 -28.77 10.30
CA THR A 61 -15.52 -27.77 9.24
C THR A 61 -15.12 -26.43 9.84
N ARG A 62 -15.78 -25.99 10.92
CA ARG A 62 -15.41 -24.76 11.65
C ARG A 62 -14.08 -24.89 12.39
N LEU A 63 -13.79 -26.06 12.95
CA LEU A 63 -12.54 -26.34 13.66
C LEU A 63 -11.35 -26.24 12.69
N PHE A 64 -11.45 -26.86 11.52
CA PHE A 64 -10.38 -26.90 10.51
C PHE A 64 -10.14 -25.57 9.80
N VAL A 65 -10.92 -24.53 10.07
CA VAL A 65 -10.55 -23.15 9.69
C VAL A 65 -9.67 -22.47 10.75
N ARG A 66 -9.66 -22.99 11.98
CA ARG A 66 -8.91 -22.43 13.12
C ARG A 66 -7.65 -23.21 13.45
N ILE A 67 -7.58 -24.47 13.00
CA ILE A 67 -6.42 -25.33 13.14
C ILE A 67 -6.12 -25.98 11.79
N ALA A 68 -4.90 -26.48 11.65
CA ALA A 68 -4.56 -27.31 10.50
C ALA A 68 -5.53 -28.49 10.35
N PRO A 69 -6.13 -28.70 9.16
CA PRO A 69 -6.99 -29.84 8.91
C PRO A 69 -6.23 -31.15 9.11
N ASN A 70 -6.56 -31.89 10.17
CA ASN A 70 -5.91 -33.16 10.49
C ASN A 70 -6.96 -34.24 10.79
N VAL A 71 -7.50 -34.80 9.71
CA VAL A 71 -8.49 -35.89 9.80
C VAL A 71 -7.91 -37.11 10.54
N THR A 72 -6.62 -37.40 10.40
CA THR A 72 -5.98 -38.52 11.08
C THR A 72 -6.01 -38.35 12.59
N ALA A 73 -5.54 -37.21 13.11
CA ALA A 73 -5.54 -36.96 14.55
C ALA A 73 -6.97 -36.85 15.10
N PHE A 74 -7.87 -36.20 14.36
CA PHE A 74 -9.27 -36.09 14.74
C PHE A 74 -9.95 -37.46 14.83
N CYS A 75 -9.81 -38.30 13.80
CA CYS A 75 -10.38 -39.65 13.80
C CYS A 75 -9.74 -40.55 14.85
N GLY A 76 -8.42 -40.43 15.09
CA GLY A 76 -7.75 -41.17 16.16
C GLY A 76 -8.27 -40.80 17.55
N ALA A 77 -8.50 -39.50 17.81
CA ALA A 77 -9.10 -39.04 19.05
C ALA A 77 -10.55 -39.52 19.23
N ILE A 78 -11.36 -39.48 18.16
CA ILE A 78 -12.73 -40.03 18.20
C ILE A 78 -12.71 -41.54 18.44
N GLU A 79 -11.82 -42.27 17.78
CA GLU A 79 -11.72 -43.73 17.95
C GLU A 79 -11.35 -44.10 19.38
N ASP A 80 -10.37 -43.41 19.97
CA ASP A 80 -9.97 -43.61 21.37
C ASP A 80 -11.10 -43.23 22.34
N PHE A 81 -11.78 -42.11 22.09
CA PHE A 81 -12.95 -41.70 22.86
C PHE A 81 -14.07 -42.75 22.80
N LEU A 82 -14.45 -43.20 21.61
CA LEU A 82 -15.49 -44.22 21.42
C LEU A 82 -15.12 -45.54 22.10
N LYS A 83 -13.84 -45.94 22.02
CA LYS A 83 -13.32 -47.12 22.70
C LYS A 83 -13.45 -47.00 24.22
N SER A 84 -13.18 -45.83 24.79
CA SER A 84 -13.37 -45.56 26.22
C SER A 84 -14.83 -45.69 26.67
N GLN A 85 -15.78 -45.45 25.75
CA GLN A 85 -17.22 -45.59 25.97
C GLN A 85 -17.74 -47.02 25.68
N GLY A 86 -16.86 -47.97 25.37
CA GLY A 86 -17.20 -49.37 25.11
C GLY A 86 -17.52 -49.70 23.64
N TYR A 87 -17.48 -48.73 22.72
CA TYR A 87 -17.68 -48.97 21.30
C TYR A 87 -16.39 -49.47 20.64
N HIS A 88 -16.44 -50.69 20.08
CA HIS A 88 -15.31 -51.31 19.41
C HIS A 88 -15.54 -51.35 17.89
N MET A 89 -14.70 -50.63 17.15
CA MET A 89 -14.77 -50.54 15.69
C MET A 89 -13.79 -51.53 15.06
N ASN A 90 -14.27 -52.36 14.13
CA ASN A 90 -13.45 -53.40 13.49
C ASN A 90 -12.62 -52.83 12.32
N GLY A 91 -11.36 -53.27 12.22
CA GLY A 91 -10.46 -52.98 11.10
C GLY A 91 -9.26 -52.09 11.44
N LYS A 92 -8.34 -51.93 10.48
CA LYS A 92 -7.21 -50.98 10.59
C LYS A 92 -7.66 -49.62 10.10
N ASP A 93 -7.61 -48.61 10.97
CA ASP A 93 -8.05 -47.23 10.68
C ASP A 93 -9.53 -47.15 10.23
N PRO A 94 -10.47 -47.56 11.11
CA PRO A 94 -11.87 -47.71 10.75
C PRO A 94 -12.50 -46.38 10.33
N LEU A 95 -12.08 -45.23 10.86
CA LEU A 95 -12.78 -43.96 10.66
C LEU A 95 -12.19 -43.09 9.55
N ARG A 96 -10.87 -42.94 9.45
CA ARG A 96 -10.23 -41.83 8.72
C ARG A 96 -10.71 -41.69 7.28
N ARG A 97 -10.70 -42.78 6.50
CA ARG A 97 -11.11 -42.72 5.08
C ARG A 97 -12.60 -42.42 4.93
N ARG A 98 -13.45 -43.07 5.74
CA ARG A 98 -14.91 -42.93 5.69
C ARG A 98 -15.33 -41.53 6.13
N PHE A 99 -14.77 -41.04 7.24
CA PHE A 99 -15.02 -39.69 7.74
C PHE A 99 -14.49 -38.61 6.79
N SER A 100 -13.29 -38.80 6.22
CA SER A 100 -12.74 -37.86 5.21
C SER A 100 -13.68 -37.71 4.02
N ASN A 101 -14.25 -38.81 3.54
CA ASN A 101 -15.25 -38.78 2.47
C ASN A 101 -16.53 -38.05 2.91
N CYS A 102 -17.07 -38.34 4.10
CA CYS A 102 -18.23 -37.61 4.65
C CYS A 102 -17.98 -36.10 4.67
N LEU A 103 -16.85 -35.68 5.27
CA LEU A 103 -16.50 -34.27 5.43
C LEU A 103 -16.33 -33.58 4.07
N ARG A 104 -15.62 -34.22 3.13
CA ARG A 104 -15.44 -33.68 1.78
C ARG A 104 -16.77 -33.43 1.10
N TRP A 105 -17.63 -34.45 1.01
CA TRP A 105 -18.90 -34.35 0.28
C TRP A 105 -19.91 -33.46 0.99
N TYR A 106 -19.87 -33.40 2.32
CA TYR A 106 -20.63 -32.43 3.10
C TYR A 106 -20.26 -30.99 2.72
N ASN A 107 -18.97 -30.67 2.67
CA ASN A 107 -18.50 -29.35 2.25
C ASN A 107 -18.91 -29.02 0.81
N VAL A 108 -18.86 -30.00 -0.10
CA VAL A 108 -19.35 -29.85 -1.48
C VAL A 108 -20.86 -29.54 -1.49
N LEU A 109 -21.65 -30.24 -0.68
CA LEU A 109 -23.09 -30.01 -0.57
C LEU A 109 -23.40 -28.61 -0.04
N GLN A 110 -22.74 -28.19 1.05
CA GLN A 110 -22.88 -26.84 1.60
C GLN A 110 -22.54 -25.77 0.55
N HIS A 111 -21.48 -26.00 -0.22
CA HIS A 111 -21.07 -25.08 -1.26
C HIS A 111 -22.09 -24.99 -2.41
N ARG A 112 -22.61 -26.13 -2.88
CA ARG A 112 -23.65 -26.16 -3.93
C ARG A 112 -24.94 -25.48 -3.47
N ALA A 113 -25.35 -25.71 -2.23
CA ALA A 113 -26.52 -25.04 -1.66
C ALA A 113 -26.34 -23.52 -1.63
N ASN A 114 -25.17 -23.03 -1.17
CA ASN A 114 -24.85 -21.60 -1.21
C ASN A 114 -24.84 -21.03 -2.63
N SER A 115 -24.31 -21.77 -3.61
CA SER A 115 -24.29 -21.36 -5.01
C SER A 115 -25.70 -21.22 -5.60
N GLN A 116 -26.62 -22.14 -5.29
CA GLN A 116 -28.03 -22.03 -5.67
C GLN A 116 -28.68 -20.79 -5.05
N ILE A 117 -28.46 -20.54 -3.75
CA ILE A 117 -28.98 -19.35 -3.06
C ILE A 117 -28.46 -18.07 -3.74
N CYS A 118 -27.15 -17.97 -4.01
CA CYS A 118 -26.55 -16.81 -4.68
C CYS A 118 -27.11 -16.62 -6.09
N SER A 119 -27.36 -17.71 -6.84
CA SER A 119 -27.96 -17.65 -8.18
C SER A 119 -29.36 -17.03 -8.14
N VAL A 120 -30.20 -17.45 -7.18
CA VAL A 120 -31.55 -16.89 -7.00
C VAL A 120 -31.47 -15.41 -6.66
N LEU A 121 -30.63 -15.03 -5.70
CA LEU A 121 -30.46 -13.62 -5.31
C LEU A 121 -29.94 -12.75 -6.48
N THR A 122 -29.04 -13.29 -7.30
CA THR A 122 -28.52 -12.59 -8.48
C THR A 122 -29.61 -12.38 -9.54
N SER A 123 -30.44 -13.40 -9.76
CA SER A 123 -31.59 -13.30 -10.67
C SER A 123 -32.58 -12.24 -10.19
N THR A 124 -33.02 -12.32 -8.93
CA THR A 124 -33.93 -11.34 -8.33
C THR A 124 -33.35 -9.92 -8.39
N ARG A 125 -32.04 -9.75 -8.12
CA ARG A 125 -31.37 -8.45 -8.24
C ARG A 125 -31.43 -7.90 -9.67
N THR A 126 -31.21 -8.76 -10.67
CA THR A 126 -31.28 -8.36 -12.08
C THR A 126 -32.70 -7.94 -12.47
N THR A 127 -33.73 -8.65 -11.98
CA THR A 127 -35.14 -8.29 -12.18
C THR A 127 -35.45 -6.92 -11.57
N ILE A 128 -35.08 -6.69 -10.31
CA ILE A 128 -35.29 -5.40 -9.63
C ILE A 128 -34.64 -4.25 -10.40
N GLN A 129 -33.41 -4.45 -10.90
CA GLN A 129 -32.71 -3.44 -11.69
C GLN A 129 -33.39 -3.16 -13.03
N ALA A 130 -33.86 -4.19 -13.73
CA ALA A 130 -34.59 -4.03 -14.98
C ALA A 130 -35.91 -3.26 -14.77
N GLU A 131 -36.64 -3.56 -13.68
CA GLU A 131 -37.86 -2.84 -13.31
C GLU A 131 -37.59 -1.36 -13.02
N LEU A 132 -36.52 -1.04 -12.27
CA LEU A 132 -36.12 0.34 -11.96
C LEU A 132 -35.77 1.14 -13.23
N LEU A 133 -35.12 0.50 -14.21
CA LEU A 133 -34.77 1.14 -15.49
C LEU A 133 -35.98 1.31 -16.42
N ALA A 134 -37.04 0.52 -16.22
CA ALA A 134 -38.26 0.58 -17.04
C ALA A 134 -39.28 1.63 -16.55
N GLN A 135 -39.06 2.28 -15.40
CA GLN A 135 -39.98 3.29 -14.87
C GLN A 135 -39.83 4.65 -15.57
N PRO A 136 -40.93 5.35 -15.91
CA PRO A 136 -40.87 6.69 -16.50
C PRO A 136 -40.32 7.73 -15.50
N PRO A 137 -39.68 8.83 -15.97
CA PRO A 137 -38.96 9.80 -15.12
C PRO A 137 -39.81 10.53 -14.05
N SER A 138 -41.13 10.39 -14.08
CA SER A 138 -42.07 11.18 -13.29
C SER A 138 -42.39 10.64 -11.89
N THR A 139 -41.73 9.57 -11.42
CA THR A 139 -42.12 8.89 -10.16
C THR A 139 -41.03 8.83 -9.08
N LEU A 140 -39.84 9.40 -9.31
CA LEU A 140 -38.71 9.34 -8.37
C LEU A 140 -38.70 10.44 -7.27
N ALA A 141 -39.74 11.25 -7.15
CA ALA A 141 -39.80 12.34 -6.17
C ALA A 141 -40.34 11.94 -4.78
N GLY A 142 -40.39 10.66 -4.43
CA GLY A 142 -41.06 10.25 -3.19
C GLY A 142 -40.65 8.89 -2.64
N SER A 143 -39.37 8.71 -2.32
CA SER A 143 -38.90 7.95 -1.14
C SER A 143 -37.37 7.81 -1.17
N GLU A 144 -36.64 8.92 -1.12
CA GLU A 144 -35.31 8.80 -0.51
C GLU A 144 -35.55 8.59 0.98
N PHE A 145 -35.19 7.39 1.47
CA PHE A 145 -35.13 7.13 2.90
C PHE A 145 -33.99 7.99 3.44
N SER A 146 -34.31 9.22 3.87
CA SER A 146 -33.32 10.13 4.44
C SER A 146 -32.81 9.54 5.76
N LEU A 147 -31.51 9.28 5.81
CA LEU A 147 -30.83 8.90 7.05
C LEU A 147 -30.73 10.08 8.04
N ASP A 148 -31.12 11.30 7.65
CA ASP A 148 -31.11 12.47 8.53
C ASP A 148 -32.14 12.36 9.67
N ASP A 149 -33.21 11.57 9.48
CA ASP A 149 -34.21 11.30 10.52
C ASP A 149 -33.70 10.42 11.69
N LEU A 150 -32.51 9.82 11.57
CA LEU A 150 -31.88 9.02 12.64
C LEU A 150 -30.93 9.83 13.53
N PHE A 151 -30.60 11.07 13.17
CA PHE A 151 -29.54 11.85 13.82
C PHE A 151 -29.97 13.19 14.42
N ASP A 152 -31.24 13.58 14.33
CA ASP A 152 -31.70 14.82 14.96
C ASP A 152 -32.40 14.57 16.30
N SER A 153 -31.68 14.84 17.39
CA SER A 153 -32.27 15.31 18.63
C SER A 153 -31.36 16.35 19.30
N SER A 154 -31.62 17.60 18.91
CA SER A 154 -31.60 18.86 19.68
C SER A 154 -30.28 19.52 20.10
N ASP A 155 -30.20 20.78 19.63
CA ASP A 155 -29.75 22.03 20.27
C ASP A 155 -28.28 22.20 20.67
N ASP A 156 -27.56 23.04 19.91
CA ASP A 156 -27.28 24.40 20.41
C ASP A 156 -26.91 25.41 19.29
N GLN A 157 -27.27 26.67 19.54
CA GLN A 157 -27.11 27.82 18.67
C GLN A 157 -25.68 28.39 18.74
N SER A 158 -25.10 28.84 17.61
CA SER A 158 -24.69 30.25 17.42
C SER A 158 -23.78 30.49 16.20
N THR A 159 -24.28 31.40 15.35
CA THR A 159 -23.60 32.52 14.67
C THR A 159 -22.29 32.29 13.88
N GLY A 160 -22.45 32.27 12.55
CA GLY A 160 -21.80 33.21 11.61
C GLY A 160 -20.29 33.16 11.42
N ASP A 161 -19.83 32.76 10.23
CA ASP A 161 -19.47 33.74 9.20
C ASP A 161 -19.41 33.09 7.81
N LYS A 162 -19.87 33.83 6.80
CA LYS A 162 -19.86 33.46 5.39
C LYS A 162 -18.73 34.23 4.72
N ASP A 163 -17.68 33.55 4.27
CA ASP A 163 -17.06 33.91 2.99
C ASP A 163 -16.05 32.85 2.55
N LEU A 164 -16.19 32.40 1.30
CA LEU A 164 -15.13 31.93 0.40
C LEU A 164 -15.78 31.35 -0.86
N SER A 165 -16.39 32.24 -1.65
CA SER A 165 -16.72 31.98 -3.05
C SER A 165 -16.02 33.01 -3.93
N ARG A 166 -14.93 32.57 -4.57
CA ARG A 166 -14.13 33.16 -5.69
C ARG A 166 -12.73 32.58 -5.51
N ILE A 167 -12.22 31.73 -6.40
CA ILE A 167 -11.75 32.09 -7.75
C ILE A 167 -11.90 30.86 -8.65
N HIS A 168 -12.60 31.03 -9.77
CA HIS A 168 -12.67 30.10 -10.89
C HIS A 168 -12.02 30.78 -12.09
N ALA A 169 -11.24 29.99 -12.85
CA ALA A 169 -10.95 30.10 -14.28
C ALA A 169 -10.14 31.30 -14.80
N GLU A 170 -9.05 30.94 -15.50
CA GLU A 170 -8.44 31.52 -16.72
C GLU A 170 -7.02 30.89 -16.74
N PHE A 171 -6.62 30.06 -17.70
CA PHE A 171 -6.42 30.35 -19.12
C PHE A 171 -6.54 29.07 -19.95
N ASP A 172 -7.28 29.16 -21.05
CA ASP A 172 -7.18 28.26 -22.20
C ASP A 172 -6.89 29.10 -23.45
N ASN A 173 -6.34 28.42 -24.47
CA ASN A 173 -6.04 28.83 -25.84
C ASN A 173 -4.62 29.29 -26.16
N ASN A 174 -3.91 28.45 -26.93
CA ASN A 174 -3.41 28.85 -28.26
C ASN A 174 -3.18 27.63 -29.16
N GLU A 175 -3.45 27.88 -30.44
CA GLU A 175 -3.79 26.99 -31.55
C GLU A 175 -2.60 26.22 -32.20
N ASP A 176 -2.98 25.10 -32.83
CA ASP A 176 -2.55 24.51 -34.11
C ASP A 176 -1.06 24.47 -34.52
N SER A 177 -0.57 23.26 -34.83
CA SER A 177 0.15 22.91 -36.09
C SER A 177 0.50 21.41 -36.21
N GLU A 178 -0.02 20.79 -37.26
CA GLU A 178 0.57 19.75 -38.15
C GLU A 178 0.96 18.33 -37.66
N SER A 179 0.06 17.39 -38.01
CA SER A 179 0.26 16.12 -38.71
C SER A 179 1.61 15.38 -38.67
N GLY A 180 1.59 14.20 -38.04
CA GLY A 180 2.53 13.10 -38.27
C GLY A 180 1.83 11.75 -38.10
N ALA A 181 1.27 11.22 -39.17
CA ALA A 181 0.54 9.96 -39.18
C ALA A 181 1.48 8.75 -38.98
N ILE A 182 1.29 8.01 -37.89
CA ILE A 182 1.81 6.63 -37.74
C ILE A 182 0.61 5.71 -37.56
N THR A 183 0.35 4.91 -38.59
CA THR A 183 -0.76 3.96 -38.71
C THR A 183 -0.72 2.89 -37.62
N LYS A 184 -1.59 3.00 -36.62
CA LYS A 184 -1.93 1.88 -35.71
C LYS A 184 -2.78 0.86 -36.48
N ARG A 185 -2.24 -0.35 -36.65
CA ARG A 185 -3.00 -1.51 -37.15
C ARG A 185 -4.16 -1.81 -36.18
N GLN A 186 -5.39 -1.55 -36.61
CA GLN A 186 -6.61 -2.04 -35.96
C GLN A 186 -6.61 -3.57 -35.96
N ARG A 187 -6.50 -4.18 -34.78
CA ARG A 187 -6.94 -5.56 -34.56
C ARG A 187 -8.40 -5.52 -34.12
N THR A 188 -9.25 -6.23 -34.85
CA THR A 188 -10.65 -6.50 -34.50
C THR A 188 -10.69 -7.37 -33.24
N ILE A 189 -10.86 -6.73 -32.08
CA ILE A 189 -11.19 -7.37 -30.81
C ILE A 189 -12.72 -7.33 -30.70
N ALA A 190 -13.33 -8.40 -30.19
CA ALA A 190 -14.77 -8.42 -29.87
C ALA A 190 -15.16 -7.16 -29.08
N PRO A 191 -16.38 -6.62 -29.24
CA PRO A 191 -16.78 -5.41 -28.54
C PRO A 191 -16.63 -5.62 -27.03
N ASP A 192 -15.82 -4.77 -26.39
CA ASP A 192 -15.65 -4.79 -24.94
C ASP A 192 -17.03 -4.66 -24.26
N PRO A 193 -17.27 -5.37 -23.15
CA PRO A 193 -18.52 -5.22 -22.40
C PRO A 193 -18.72 -3.74 -22.02
N PRO A 194 -19.98 -3.28 -21.91
CA PRO A 194 -20.27 -1.90 -21.56
C PRO A 194 -19.58 -1.53 -20.24
N PRO A 195 -19.09 -0.28 -20.11
CA PRO A 195 -18.39 0.15 -18.91
C PRO A 195 -19.28 -0.02 -17.68
N LEU A 196 -18.70 -0.56 -16.61
CA LEU A 196 -19.40 -0.77 -15.35
C LEU A 196 -19.84 0.57 -14.76
N THR A 197 -21.10 0.67 -14.36
CA THR A 197 -21.66 1.86 -13.68
C THR A 197 -21.45 1.83 -12.17
N ARG A 198 -21.16 0.65 -11.62
CA ARG A 198 -20.84 0.40 -10.20
C ARG A 198 -19.87 -0.78 -10.08
N PRO A 199 -19.20 -0.98 -8.93
CA PRO A 199 -18.36 -2.16 -8.72
C PRO A 199 -19.11 -3.47 -8.99
N SER A 200 -18.41 -4.45 -9.56
CA SER A 200 -18.99 -5.78 -9.85
C SER A 200 -19.58 -6.46 -8.61
N GLU A 201 -20.55 -7.35 -8.82
CA GLU A 201 -21.12 -8.16 -7.72
C GLU A 201 -20.07 -8.98 -6.98
N TYR A 202 -19.06 -9.49 -7.70
CA TYR A 202 -17.92 -10.16 -7.09
C TYR A 202 -17.26 -9.29 -6.01
N LEU A 203 -16.90 -8.04 -6.33
CA LEU A 203 -16.26 -7.14 -5.37
C LEU A 203 -17.21 -6.74 -4.22
N ARG A 204 -18.50 -6.53 -4.52
CA ARG A 204 -19.54 -6.21 -3.52
C ARG A 204 -19.66 -7.33 -2.48
N GLU A 205 -19.67 -8.59 -2.91
CA GLU A 205 -19.67 -9.75 -2.01
C GLU A 205 -18.36 -9.85 -1.21
N ARG A 206 -17.22 -9.52 -1.83
CA ARG A 206 -15.92 -9.55 -1.14
C ARG A 206 -15.82 -8.49 -0.07
N CYS A 207 -16.18 -7.23 -0.33
CA CYS A 207 -16.15 -6.17 0.67
C CYS A 207 -17.24 -5.11 0.42
N PRO A 208 -18.39 -5.22 1.10
CA PRO A 208 -19.46 -4.22 1.03
C PRO A 208 -19.02 -2.81 1.41
N VAL A 209 -18.04 -2.69 2.30
CA VAL A 209 -17.55 -1.39 2.79
C VAL A 209 -16.79 -0.63 1.69
N CYS A 210 -15.99 -1.32 0.89
CA CYS A 210 -15.28 -0.70 -0.23
C CYS A 210 -16.18 -0.51 -1.45
N PHE A 211 -17.03 -1.50 -1.75
CA PHE A 211 -17.60 -1.68 -3.08
C PHE A 211 -19.13 -1.69 -3.09
N GLY A 212 -19.77 -1.61 -1.93
CA GLY A 212 -21.22 -1.79 -1.77
C GLY A 212 -22.08 -0.71 -2.39
N GLY A 213 -21.64 0.54 -2.30
CA GLY A 213 -22.39 1.68 -2.85
C GLY A 213 -22.04 2.02 -4.29
N LYS A 214 -22.80 2.96 -4.87
CA LYS A 214 -22.74 3.32 -6.30
C LYS A 214 -21.80 4.49 -6.59
N THR A 215 -21.57 5.34 -5.59
CA THR A 215 -20.76 6.54 -5.76
C THR A 215 -19.29 6.26 -5.51
N LYS A 216 -18.42 7.13 -6.02
CA LYS A 216 -16.99 7.13 -5.68
C LYS A 216 -16.72 8.10 -4.54
N PHE A 217 -15.68 7.81 -3.76
CA PHE A 217 -15.16 8.75 -2.78
C PHE A 217 -14.53 9.95 -3.49
N LYS A 218 -14.92 11.17 -3.07
CA LYS A 218 -14.54 12.42 -3.73
C LYS A 218 -13.24 13.01 -3.18
N ASP A 219 -12.93 12.79 -1.91
CA ASP A 219 -11.82 13.46 -1.21
C ASP A 219 -10.49 12.69 -1.31
N GLY A 220 -10.33 11.80 -2.30
CA GLY A 220 -9.14 10.99 -2.48
C GLY A 220 -9.34 9.81 -3.42
N PHE A 221 -8.68 8.69 -3.14
CA PHE A 221 -8.84 7.47 -3.93
C PHE A 221 -10.19 6.80 -3.64
N SER A 222 -10.84 6.29 -4.69
CA SER A 222 -12.13 5.59 -4.57
C SER A 222 -12.01 4.29 -3.77
N VAL A 223 -10.88 3.60 -3.85
CA VAL A 223 -10.58 2.42 -3.03
C VAL A 223 -9.10 2.37 -2.66
N LEU A 224 -8.79 1.85 -1.47
CA LEU A 224 -7.44 1.56 -1.03
C LEU A 224 -7.22 0.04 -0.96
N VAL A 225 -6.12 -0.42 -1.56
CA VAL A 225 -5.74 -1.83 -1.63
C VAL A 225 -4.26 -2.01 -1.27
N CYS A 226 -3.89 -3.20 -0.83
CA CYS A 226 -2.50 -3.57 -0.63
C CYS A 226 -2.13 -4.88 -1.32
N LEU A 227 -0.85 -4.98 -1.70
CA LEU A 227 -0.23 -6.13 -2.35
C LEU A 227 0.94 -6.62 -1.53
N ASP A 228 1.11 -7.94 -1.47
CA ASP A 228 2.31 -8.58 -0.94
C ASP A 228 2.43 -10.04 -1.40
N ALA A 229 3.65 -10.57 -1.39
CA ALA A 229 3.97 -11.94 -1.74
C ALA A 229 4.56 -12.74 -0.55
N CYS A 230 3.95 -13.90 -0.26
CA CYS A 230 4.36 -14.79 0.81
C CYS A 230 5.06 -16.05 0.29
N PHE A 231 6.37 -16.13 0.52
CA PHE A 231 7.21 -17.27 0.13
C PHE A 231 7.15 -18.47 1.09
N THR A 232 6.39 -18.37 2.18
CA THR A 232 6.23 -19.49 3.12
C THR A 232 5.09 -20.43 2.72
N GLN A 233 4.15 -19.94 1.91
CA GLN A 233 2.99 -20.69 1.42
C GLN A 233 3.34 -21.45 0.13
N LYS A 234 4.22 -22.45 0.23
CA LYS A 234 4.62 -23.30 -0.91
C LYS A 234 3.66 -24.48 -1.04
N HIS A 235 3.48 -25.01 -2.24
CA HIS A 235 2.70 -26.22 -2.44
C HIS A 235 3.54 -27.27 -3.18
N ASN A 236 3.50 -28.52 -2.70
CA ASN A 236 4.22 -29.62 -3.34
C ASN A 236 3.45 -30.09 -4.57
N HIS A 237 4.15 -30.57 -5.60
CA HIS A 237 3.50 -31.28 -6.70
C HIS A 237 2.59 -32.40 -6.16
N GLN A 238 1.28 -32.27 -6.33
CA GLN A 238 0.33 -33.33 -5.99
C GLN A 238 0.03 -34.17 -7.23
N THR A 239 0.42 -35.45 -7.19
CA THR A 239 0.19 -36.43 -8.27
C THR A 239 -1.03 -37.33 -8.05
N HIS A 240 -1.68 -37.26 -6.88
CA HIS A 240 -2.60 -38.31 -6.42
C HIS A 240 -4.05 -37.86 -6.14
N ASP A 241 -4.30 -36.56 -5.94
CA ASP A 241 -5.65 -36.06 -5.67
C ASP A 241 -6.22 -35.41 -6.96
N PRO A 242 -7.46 -35.72 -7.36
CA PRO A 242 -8.07 -35.10 -8.54
C PRO A 242 -8.20 -33.59 -8.33
N PHE A 243 -7.90 -32.81 -9.37
CA PHE A 243 -8.08 -31.36 -9.38
C PHE A 243 -9.53 -31.01 -9.03
N TYR A 244 -9.70 -30.23 -7.97
CA TYR A 244 -11.01 -29.77 -7.52
C TYR A 244 -10.93 -28.26 -7.36
N GLU A 245 -11.40 -27.54 -8.37
CA GLU A 245 -11.50 -26.09 -8.33
C GLU A 245 -12.79 -25.69 -7.61
N HIS A 246 -12.67 -24.72 -6.71
CA HIS A 246 -13.81 -24.19 -5.99
C HIS A 246 -14.56 -23.20 -6.89
N PRO A 247 -15.87 -23.36 -7.14
CA PRO A 247 -16.66 -22.48 -8.03
C PRO A 247 -16.61 -20.98 -7.69
N HIS A 248 -16.34 -20.64 -6.43
CA HIS A 248 -16.12 -19.27 -5.96
C HIS A 248 -14.67 -19.04 -5.52
N THR A 249 -13.71 -19.48 -6.34
CA THR A 249 -12.28 -19.30 -6.07
C THR A 249 -11.93 -17.82 -5.97
N SER A 250 -10.99 -17.49 -5.07
CA SER A 250 -10.33 -16.17 -5.05
C SER A 250 -9.06 -16.16 -5.90
N PHE A 251 -8.67 -17.30 -6.46
CA PHE A 251 -7.45 -17.43 -7.25
C PHE A 251 -7.70 -16.98 -8.68
N ILE A 252 -6.77 -16.20 -9.22
CA ILE A 252 -6.77 -15.88 -10.64
C ILE A 252 -6.29 -17.12 -11.42
N PRO A 253 -7.02 -17.56 -12.45
CA PRO A 253 -6.62 -18.67 -13.30
C PRO A 253 -5.22 -18.51 -13.91
N THR A 254 -4.47 -19.61 -14.01
CA THR A 254 -3.07 -19.60 -14.47
C THR A 254 -2.91 -19.10 -15.91
N ASP A 255 -3.86 -19.38 -16.78
CA ASP A 255 -3.90 -18.90 -18.16
C ASP A 255 -3.93 -17.36 -18.25
N GLN A 256 -4.67 -16.69 -17.36
CA GLN A 256 -4.69 -15.23 -17.30
C GLN A 256 -3.34 -14.65 -16.84
N VAL A 257 -2.65 -15.36 -15.95
CA VAL A 257 -1.31 -14.97 -15.49
C VAL A 257 -0.28 -15.10 -16.63
N GLU A 258 -0.37 -16.16 -17.45
CA GLU A 258 0.53 -16.40 -18.58
C GLU A 258 0.43 -15.32 -19.67
N VAL A 259 -0.77 -14.76 -19.91
CA VAL A 259 -0.95 -13.64 -20.84
C VAL A 259 -0.09 -12.44 -20.44
N TRP A 260 -0.08 -12.12 -19.15
CA TRP A 260 0.68 -11.00 -18.61
C TRP A 260 2.18 -11.28 -18.54
N LYS A 261 2.57 -12.53 -18.28
CA LYS A 261 3.96 -12.96 -18.39
C LYS A 261 4.52 -12.65 -19.78
N ASN A 262 3.79 -13.02 -20.84
CA ASN A 262 4.22 -12.77 -22.22
C ASN A 262 4.20 -11.28 -22.61
N ARG A 263 3.40 -10.44 -21.94
CA ARG A 263 3.35 -8.99 -22.16
C ARG A 263 4.45 -8.24 -21.41
N ALA A 264 4.79 -8.67 -20.20
CA ALA A 264 5.81 -8.02 -19.37
C ALA A 264 7.22 -8.16 -19.97
N ASP A 265 7.48 -9.19 -20.76
CA ASP A 265 8.76 -9.36 -21.46
C ASP A 265 8.98 -8.36 -22.62
N LEU A 266 8.00 -7.50 -22.94
CA LEU A 266 8.01 -6.63 -24.13
C LEU A 266 8.18 -5.13 -23.87
N ASP A 267 8.17 -4.66 -22.62
CA ASP A 267 8.24 -3.21 -22.36
C ASP A 267 9.03 -2.89 -21.08
N ASP A 268 10.33 -2.64 -21.26
CA ASP A 268 11.26 -2.22 -20.20
C ASP A 268 11.71 -0.76 -20.48
N THR A 269 10.75 0.11 -20.80
CA THR A 269 11.01 1.53 -21.06
C THR A 269 10.73 2.37 -19.82
N VAL A 270 11.69 3.24 -19.46
CA VAL A 270 11.58 4.20 -18.36
C VAL A 270 11.09 5.51 -18.95
N GLU A 271 9.85 5.89 -18.69
CA GLU A 271 9.32 7.21 -19.08
C GLU A 271 9.70 8.31 -18.07
N ASP A 272 9.86 9.53 -18.58
CA ASP A 272 10.24 10.73 -17.82
C ASP A 272 9.07 11.20 -16.91
N GLY A 273 9.38 11.55 -15.65
CA GLY A 273 8.38 12.10 -14.70
C GLY A 273 8.51 11.68 -13.23
N LEU A 274 9.54 10.91 -12.86
CA LEU A 274 9.71 10.37 -11.51
C LEU A 274 9.92 11.47 -10.45
N LYS A 275 9.13 11.43 -9.37
CA LYS A 275 9.20 12.36 -8.22
C LYS A 275 10.40 12.11 -7.29
N VAL A 276 11.08 10.97 -7.44
CA VAL A 276 12.24 10.57 -6.63
C VAL A 276 13.46 10.41 -7.54
N PRO A 277 14.65 10.92 -7.15
CA PRO A 277 15.86 10.75 -7.95
C PRO A 277 16.20 9.29 -8.24
N ALA A 278 16.63 9.00 -9.48
CA ALA A 278 17.01 7.64 -9.92
C ALA A 278 18.04 6.96 -9.01
N SER A 279 18.97 7.70 -8.40
CA SER A 279 19.96 7.12 -7.46
C SER A 279 19.35 6.62 -6.16
N VAL A 280 18.24 7.23 -5.71
CA VAL A 280 17.50 6.76 -4.53
C VAL A 280 16.68 5.53 -4.90
N LEU A 281 16.03 5.55 -6.07
CA LEU A 281 15.28 4.40 -6.57
C LEU A 281 16.18 3.17 -6.77
N ASN A 282 17.35 3.32 -7.37
CA ASN A 282 18.29 2.20 -7.55
C ASN A 282 18.79 1.68 -6.19
N ALA A 283 19.07 2.57 -5.24
CA ALA A 283 19.43 2.14 -3.89
C ALA A 283 18.28 1.40 -3.17
N CYS A 284 17.03 1.80 -3.39
CA CYS A 284 15.86 1.07 -2.89
C CYS A 284 15.75 -0.32 -3.54
N HIS A 285 15.94 -0.42 -4.86
CA HIS A 285 15.95 -1.69 -5.58
C HIS A 285 17.00 -2.65 -4.99
N ASP A 286 18.23 -2.18 -4.79
CA ASP A 286 19.32 -2.98 -4.23
C ASP A 286 19.10 -3.39 -2.75
N SER A 287 18.24 -2.66 -2.02
CA SER A 287 17.99 -2.90 -0.60
C SER A 287 16.87 -3.91 -0.32
N PHE A 288 15.94 -4.13 -1.26
CA PHE A 288 14.77 -4.98 -1.05
C PHE A 288 14.85 -6.28 -1.82
N THR A 289 14.75 -7.40 -1.10
CA THR A 289 14.75 -8.74 -1.71
C THR A 289 13.50 -9.02 -2.55
N ALA A 290 12.42 -8.24 -2.39
CA ALA A 290 11.23 -8.30 -3.24
C ALA A 290 11.45 -7.64 -4.62
N ALA A 291 12.38 -6.68 -4.73
CA ALA A 291 12.69 -6.02 -6.00
C ALA A 291 13.58 -6.88 -6.91
N ASP A 292 14.28 -7.86 -6.35
CA ASP A 292 15.16 -8.79 -7.07
C ASP A 292 14.36 -9.97 -7.64
N GLY A 293 13.80 -9.78 -8.83
CA GLY A 293 12.96 -10.76 -9.53
C GLY A 293 13.68 -12.04 -9.95
N ASP A 294 15.02 -12.06 -9.96
CA ASP A 294 15.83 -13.20 -10.39
C ASP A 294 16.20 -14.14 -9.23
N ARG A 295 15.95 -13.73 -7.98
CA ARG A 295 16.35 -14.50 -6.81
C ARG A 295 15.40 -15.67 -6.52
N GLN A 296 15.90 -16.88 -6.70
CA GLN A 296 15.16 -18.11 -6.38
C GLN A 296 15.10 -18.36 -4.85
N LYS A 297 13.98 -18.03 -4.21
CA LYS A 297 13.70 -18.35 -2.79
C LYS A 297 13.11 -19.76 -2.56
N ALA A 298 12.68 -20.43 -3.64
CA ALA A 298 12.16 -21.79 -3.61
C ALA A 298 12.49 -22.51 -4.92
N SER A 299 12.72 -23.82 -4.85
CA SER A 299 12.99 -24.65 -6.03
C SER A 299 11.68 -25.05 -6.70
N THR A 300 11.51 -24.73 -7.98
CA THR A 300 10.40 -25.20 -8.83
C THR A 300 10.45 -26.70 -9.12
N ARG A 301 11.48 -27.41 -8.65
CA ARG A 301 11.64 -28.86 -8.86
C ARG A 301 10.76 -29.71 -7.94
N PHE A 302 10.43 -29.17 -6.76
CA PHE A 302 9.66 -29.89 -5.72
C PHE A 302 8.27 -29.30 -5.51
N PHE A 303 8.09 -28.02 -5.84
CA PHE A 303 6.89 -27.26 -5.57
C PHE A 303 6.22 -26.81 -6.88
N ASP A 304 4.92 -27.01 -7.02
CA ASP A 304 4.11 -26.48 -8.13
C ASP A 304 3.80 -24.99 -7.95
N SER A 305 3.62 -24.56 -6.70
CA SER A 305 3.53 -23.15 -6.30
C SER A 305 4.69 -22.79 -5.36
N THR A 306 5.50 -21.81 -5.77
CA THR A 306 6.70 -21.38 -5.05
C THR A 306 6.42 -20.32 -3.98
N ALA A 307 5.28 -19.64 -4.10
CA ALA A 307 4.79 -18.58 -3.20
C ALA A 307 3.33 -18.22 -3.56
N LEU A 308 2.68 -17.43 -2.71
CA LEU A 308 1.38 -16.81 -3.00
C LEU A 308 1.51 -15.29 -3.03
N MET A 309 0.89 -14.64 -4.01
CA MET A 309 0.70 -13.18 -4.00
C MET A 309 -0.76 -12.83 -3.74
N ALA A 310 -1.02 -11.85 -2.88
CA ALA A 310 -2.38 -11.42 -2.54
C ALA A 310 -2.63 -9.96 -2.87
N LEU A 311 -3.85 -9.67 -3.34
CA LEU A 311 -4.44 -8.35 -3.37
C LEU A 311 -5.56 -8.27 -2.35
N MET A 312 -5.47 -7.31 -1.43
CA MET A 312 -6.41 -7.14 -0.32
C MET A 312 -6.93 -5.71 -0.26
N CYS A 313 -8.14 -5.50 0.24
CA CYS A 313 -8.63 -4.16 0.55
C CYS A 313 -8.11 -3.67 1.92
N CYS A 314 -8.26 -2.37 2.20
CA CYS A 314 -7.86 -1.77 3.49
C CYS A 314 -8.62 -2.30 4.73
N HIS A 315 -9.66 -3.12 4.56
CA HIS A 315 -10.39 -3.82 5.63
C HIS A 315 -9.91 -5.27 5.83
N ASP A 316 -8.75 -5.62 5.28
CA ASP A 316 -8.10 -6.93 5.40
C ASP A 316 -8.88 -8.08 4.78
N ARG A 317 -9.64 -7.77 3.71
CA ARG A 317 -10.42 -8.75 2.98
C ARG A 317 -9.74 -9.04 1.66
N VAL A 318 -9.50 -10.33 1.41
CA VAL A 318 -8.86 -10.82 0.19
C VAL A 318 -9.76 -10.55 -1.02
N LEU A 319 -9.23 -9.89 -2.03
CA LEU A 319 -9.92 -9.70 -3.30
C LEU A 319 -9.55 -10.82 -4.26
N TRP A 320 -8.24 -11.02 -4.44
CA TRP A 320 -7.68 -12.09 -5.27
C TRP A 320 -6.35 -12.61 -4.73
N LEU A 321 -6.04 -13.84 -5.12
CA LEU A 321 -4.76 -14.52 -4.90
C LEU A 321 -4.19 -14.99 -6.24
N VAL A 322 -2.87 -15.09 -6.31
CA VAL A 322 -2.17 -15.69 -7.44
C VAL A 322 -1.15 -16.69 -6.93
N ASP A 323 -1.17 -17.89 -7.51
CA ASP A 323 -0.11 -18.87 -7.36
C ASP A 323 1.13 -18.46 -8.15
N MET A 324 2.27 -18.35 -7.46
CA MET A 324 3.53 -18.01 -8.09
C MET A 324 4.24 -19.28 -8.56
N ASN A 325 4.08 -19.61 -9.83
CA ASN A 325 4.65 -20.80 -10.47
C ASN A 325 6.07 -20.58 -11.04
N THR A 326 6.58 -19.34 -11.04
CA THR A 326 7.96 -19.02 -11.42
C THR A 326 8.78 -18.56 -10.22
N PRO A 327 10.11 -18.77 -10.23
CA PRO A 327 10.96 -18.24 -9.18
C PRO A 327 10.96 -16.70 -9.15
N GLY A 328 10.96 -16.15 -7.93
CA GLY A 328 11.08 -14.70 -7.68
C GLY A 328 9.74 -13.95 -7.70
N GLU A 329 9.72 -12.78 -7.08
CA GLU A 329 8.58 -11.84 -7.10
C GLU A 329 8.63 -11.04 -8.40
N ARG A 330 8.12 -11.63 -9.48
CA ARG A 330 8.08 -10.95 -10.78
C ARG A 330 6.91 -9.96 -10.84
N GLN A 331 7.15 -8.79 -11.43
CA GLN A 331 6.18 -7.69 -11.46
C GLN A 331 4.85 -8.06 -12.12
N TYR A 332 4.85 -9.00 -13.08
CA TYR A 332 3.63 -9.39 -13.78
C TYR A 332 2.56 -9.99 -12.85
N PHE A 333 2.93 -10.59 -11.71
CA PHE A 333 1.96 -11.07 -10.73
C PHE A 333 1.15 -9.92 -10.12
N ALA A 334 1.82 -8.81 -9.79
CA ALA A 334 1.17 -7.58 -9.34
C ALA A 334 0.29 -6.98 -10.44
N LEU A 335 0.78 -6.93 -11.67
CA LEU A 335 0.05 -6.35 -12.81
C LEU A 335 -1.24 -7.12 -13.12
N VAL A 336 -1.23 -8.46 -13.07
CA VAL A 336 -2.43 -9.29 -13.26
C VAL A 336 -3.49 -8.98 -12.20
N LEU A 337 -3.08 -8.87 -10.93
CA LEU A 337 -3.98 -8.54 -9.83
C LEU A 337 -4.61 -7.15 -10.01
N ILE A 338 -3.81 -6.16 -10.42
CA ILE A 338 -4.24 -4.79 -10.66
C ILE A 338 -5.19 -4.70 -11.87
N ASP A 339 -4.85 -5.36 -12.98
CA ASP A 339 -5.70 -5.42 -14.18
C ASP A 339 -7.05 -6.07 -13.87
N THR A 340 -7.03 -7.17 -13.11
CA THR A 340 -8.25 -7.84 -12.66
C THR A 340 -9.09 -6.93 -11.78
N LEU A 341 -8.48 -6.17 -10.86
CA LEU A 341 -9.20 -5.17 -10.07
C LEU A 341 -9.89 -4.14 -10.96
N PHE A 342 -9.19 -3.57 -11.95
CA PHE A 342 -9.75 -2.52 -12.81
C PHE A 342 -10.88 -3.02 -13.71
N LYS A 343 -10.86 -4.28 -14.15
CA LYS A 343 -11.97 -4.91 -14.89
C LYS A 343 -13.27 -4.99 -14.07
N HIS A 344 -13.14 -4.99 -12.74
CA HIS A 344 -14.26 -5.10 -11.81
C HIS A 344 -14.71 -3.75 -11.23
N LEU A 345 -14.09 -2.64 -11.64
CA LEU A 345 -14.39 -1.28 -11.18
C LEU A 345 -14.94 -0.38 -12.30
N PRO A 346 -15.79 0.61 -11.96
CA PRO A 346 -16.19 1.64 -12.92
C PRO A 346 -15.00 2.41 -13.48
N PRO A 347 -15.07 2.94 -14.72
CA PRO A 347 -13.93 3.55 -15.40
C PRO A 347 -13.42 4.85 -14.74
N ASP A 348 -14.25 5.52 -13.94
CA ASP A 348 -13.94 6.79 -13.28
C ASP A 348 -13.43 6.63 -11.83
N TRP A 349 -13.33 5.38 -11.35
CA TRP A 349 -12.80 5.07 -10.02
C TRP A 349 -11.27 5.07 -10.01
N THR A 350 -10.70 5.66 -8.96
CA THR A 350 -9.26 5.69 -8.72
C THR A 350 -8.88 4.75 -7.58
N VAL A 351 -7.67 4.20 -7.64
CA VAL A 351 -7.18 3.19 -6.68
C VAL A 351 -5.92 3.71 -6.01
N GLY A 352 -5.84 3.63 -4.69
CA GLY A 352 -4.62 3.81 -3.93
C GLY A 352 -4.02 2.45 -3.57
N LEU A 353 -2.84 2.14 -4.08
CA LEU A 353 -2.14 0.89 -3.87
C LEU A 353 -0.99 1.05 -2.87
N LEU A 354 -1.01 0.26 -1.81
CA LEU A 354 0.11 0.08 -0.88
C LEU A 354 0.90 -1.18 -1.23
N TYR A 355 2.19 -1.02 -1.52
CA TYR A 355 3.06 -2.14 -1.86
C TYR A 355 4.50 -1.85 -1.44
N ASP A 356 5.21 -2.86 -0.96
CA ASP A 356 6.58 -2.77 -0.45
C ASP A 356 7.54 -2.08 -1.40
N ILE A 357 7.42 -2.35 -2.70
CA ILE A 357 8.25 -1.78 -3.75
C ILE A 357 7.43 -0.90 -4.70
N ALA A 358 6.36 -0.27 -4.20
CA ALA A 358 5.51 0.64 -4.97
C ALA A 358 6.30 1.72 -5.73
N CYS A 359 7.41 2.20 -5.15
CA CYS A 359 8.30 3.18 -5.78
C CYS A 359 9.01 2.68 -7.05
N GLN A 360 9.13 1.36 -7.23
CA GLN A 360 9.63 0.73 -8.46
C GLN A 360 8.48 0.50 -9.46
N LEU A 361 7.28 0.14 -8.96
CA LEU A 361 6.12 -0.18 -9.78
C LEU A 361 5.45 1.06 -10.40
N GLU A 362 5.59 2.26 -9.81
CA GLU A 362 5.07 3.52 -10.40
C GLU A 362 5.63 3.78 -11.81
N ARG A 363 6.75 3.14 -12.19
CA ARG A 363 7.33 3.19 -13.54
C ARG A 363 6.41 2.63 -14.63
N SER A 364 5.43 1.79 -14.30
CA SER A 364 4.51 1.16 -15.27
C SER A 364 3.17 1.91 -15.46
N LEU A 365 3.11 3.18 -15.02
CA LEU A 365 2.07 4.22 -15.23
C LEU A 365 0.65 3.74 -15.63
N LEU A 366 -0.19 3.48 -14.62
CA LEU A 366 -1.65 3.45 -14.79
C LEU A 366 -2.24 4.77 -14.27
N PRO A 367 -2.89 5.61 -15.11
CA PRO A 367 -3.30 6.98 -14.74
C PRO A 367 -4.34 7.04 -13.62
N ARG A 368 -4.99 5.91 -13.31
CA ARG A 368 -6.01 5.77 -12.25
C ARG A 368 -5.46 5.23 -10.93
N LEU A 369 -4.14 5.03 -10.83
CA LEU A 369 -3.47 4.37 -9.71
C LEU A 369 -2.54 5.34 -8.97
N GLY A 370 -2.72 5.46 -7.66
CA GLY A 370 -1.79 6.13 -6.75
C GLY A 370 -0.98 5.11 -5.96
N PHE A 371 0.30 5.39 -5.75
CA PHE A 371 1.23 4.48 -5.08
C PHE A 371 1.67 4.99 -3.70
N ALA A 372 1.68 4.10 -2.72
CA ALA A 372 2.32 4.29 -1.42
C ALA A 372 3.03 3.00 -0.99
N ILE A 373 3.95 3.10 -0.06
CA ILE A 373 4.66 1.96 0.52
C ILE A 373 3.99 1.60 1.86
N SER A 374 3.81 0.31 2.13
CA SER A 374 3.30 -0.17 3.43
C SER A 374 4.09 0.46 4.58
N VAL A 375 3.40 0.87 5.66
CA VAL A 375 3.93 1.81 6.65
C VAL A 375 5.22 1.32 7.31
N PHE A 376 5.33 0.02 7.60
CA PHE A 376 6.54 -0.52 8.22
C PHE A 376 7.66 -0.72 7.20
N HIS A 377 7.31 -1.12 5.98
CA HIS A 377 8.26 -1.29 4.88
C HIS A 377 8.82 0.04 4.40
N ALA A 378 8.09 1.15 4.55
CA ALA A 378 8.52 2.49 4.16
C ALA A 378 9.82 2.91 4.87
N PHE A 379 10.03 2.52 6.14
CA PHE A 379 11.29 2.79 6.84
C PHE A 379 12.48 2.07 6.22
N GLY A 380 12.24 0.95 5.54
CA GLY A 380 13.22 0.24 4.73
C GLY A 380 13.60 0.94 3.42
N HIS A 381 12.93 2.05 3.06
CA HIS A 381 13.29 2.92 1.93
C HIS A 381 14.07 4.16 2.36
N GLY A 382 14.86 4.75 1.45
CA GLY A 382 15.61 5.96 1.77
C GLY A 382 14.69 7.13 2.10
N TRP A 383 15.11 8.05 2.98
CA TRP A 383 14.32 9.20 3.42
C TRP A 383 13.59 9.96 2.29
N ALA A 384 14.24 10.23 1.16
CA ALA A 384 13.61 10.90 0.01
C ALA A 384 12.43 10.09 -0.56
N CYS A 385 12.57 8.77 -0.64
CA CYS A 385 11.48 7.86 -1.03
C CYS A 385 10.36 7.89 0.02
N GLN A 386 10.69 7.89 1.31
CA GLN A 386 9.71 8.03 2.39
C GLN A 386 8.93 9.34 2.28
N CYS A 387 9.58 10.47 1.95
CA CYS A 387 8.88 11.75 1.80
C CYS A 387 7.81 11.73 0.70
N VAL A 388 7.97 10.88 -0.33
CA VAL A 388 7.05 10.82 -1.48
C VAL A 388 6.02 9.68 -1.34
N TYR A 389 6.42 8.53 -0.81
CA TYR A 389 5.61 7.31 -0.85
C TYR A 389 5.16 6.81 0.52
N HIS A 390 5.59 7.40 1.63
CA HIS A 390 5.09 6.99 2.94
C HIS A 390 3.62 7.43 3.11
N PRO A 391 2.70 6.55 3.51
CA PRO A 391 1.26 6.82 3.51
C PRO A 391 0.85 7.91 4.51
N ARG A 392 1.65 8.12 5.57
CA ARG A 392 1.48 9.25 6.51
C ARG A 392 1.93 10.61 5.99
N LYS A 393 2.61 10.65 4.84
CA LYS A 393 3.15 11.88 4.22
C LYS A 393 2.49 12.18 2.87
N ARG A 394 1.87 11.16 2.25
CA ARG A 394 1.19 11.26 0.95
C ARG A 394 -0.32 11.46 1.12
N LEU A 395 -0.87 12.38 0.32
CA LEU A 395 -2.33 12.65 0.21
C LEU A 395 -3.12 11.43 -0.27
N GLY A 396 -4.35 11.26 0.26
CA GLY A 396 -5.33 10.27 -0.19
C GLY A 396 -5.25 8.88 0.46
N PHE A 397 -4.25 8.59 1.28
CA PHE A 397 -4.09 7.30 1.98
C PHE A 397 -4.56 7.32 3.44
N GLY A 398 -4.83 8.51 4.00
CA GLY A 398 -5.24 8.68 5.40
C GLY A 398 -4.39 7.86 6.39
N LEU A 399 -5.07 7.09 7.22
CA LEU A 399 -4.51 6.20 8.25
C LEU A 399 -4.36 4.74 7.78
N ALA A 400 -4.53 4.44 6.49
CA ALA A 400 -4.24 3.10 5.96
C ALA A 400 -2.77 2.74 6.17
N ASP A 401 -2.50 1.53 6.68
CA ASP A 401 -1.15 1.06 6.99
C ASP A 401 -0.56 0.19 5.87
N GLY A 402 -1.39 -0.48 5.07
CA GLY A 402 -0.93 -1.40 4.01
C GLY A 402 -0.58 -2.80 4.52
N GLU A 403 -0.75 -3.04 5.82
CA GLU A 403 -0.28 -4.26 6.52
C GLU A 403 -1.35 -5.36 6.53
N GLY A 404 -2.33 -5.29 5.63
CA GLY A 404 -3.43 -6.24 5.53
C GLY A 404 -2.94 -7.64 5.13
N CYS A 405 -2.00 -7.69 4.18
CA CYS A 405 -1.40 -8.95 3.73
C CYS A 405 -0.62 -9.66 4.83
N GLU A 406 0.22 -8.94 5.59
CA GLU A 406 0.97 -9.53 6.71
C GLU A 406 0.05 -10.13 7.79
N ARG A 407 -1.06 -9.43 8.09
CA ARG A 407 -2.08 -9.94 9.02
C ARG A 407 -2.78 -11.17 8.47
N PHE A 408 -3.02 -11.22 7.17
CA PHE A 408 -3.56 -12.39 6.48
C PHE A 408 -2.57 -13.57 6.47
N TRP A 409 -1.29 -13.33 6.21
CA TRP A 409 -0.26 -14.37 6.27
C TRP A 409 -0.11 -14.96 7.66
N HIS A 410 -0.17 -14.12 8.69
CA HIS A 410 -0.21 -14.58 10.07
C HIS A 410 -1.45 -15.43 10.35
N LEU A 411 -2.62 -15.03 9.84
CA LEU A 411 -3.84 -15.84 9.97
C LEU A 411 -3.69 -17.22 9.29
N LEU A 412 -3.04 -17.27 8.13
CA LEU A 412 -2.77 -18.52 7.41
C LEU A 412 -1.56 -19.29 7.95
N SER A 413 -0.78 -18.76 8.88
CA SER A 413 0.49 -19.40 9.28
C SER A 413 0.28 -20.77 9.94
N GLY A 414 -0.85 -20.95 10.61
CA GLY A 414 -1.27 -22.25 11.17
C GLY A 414 -1.54 -23.33 10.11
N LEU A 415 -1.75 -22.93 8.85
CA LEU A 415 -2.02 -23.84 7.73
C LEU A 415 -0.73 -24.25 6.97
N ILE A 416 0.37 -23.49 7.15
CA ILE A 416 1.65 -23.72 6.44
C ILE A 416 2.19 -25.14 6.70
N ALA A 417 2.04 -25.65 7.92
CA ALA A 417 2.61 -26.94 8.33
C ALA A 417 2.09 -28.15 7.50
N PHE A 418 0.98 -28.01 6.76
CA PHE A 418 0.34 -29.13 6.06
C PHE A 418 0.07 -28.90 4.58
N LEU A 419 0.43 -27.73 4.02
CA LEU A 419 0.37 -27.40 2.58
C LEU A 419 -0.98 -27.76 1.91
N ARG A 420 -2.13 -27.70 2.61
CA ARG A 420 -3.43 -28.14 2.07
C ARG A 420 -4.59 -27.24 2.48
N VAL A 421 -5.36 -26.84 1.46
CA VAL A 421 -6.70 -26.22 1.43
C VAL A 421 -6.90 -25.02 2.37
N CYS A 422 -6.93 -23.82 1.80
CA CYS A 422 -7.29 -22.59 2.51
C CYS A 422 -8.82 -22.37 2.49
N GLY A 423 -9.47 -22.34 3.66
CA GLY A 423 -10.88 -22.02 3.83
C GLY A 423 -11.20 -20.52 3.72
N ILE A 424 -10.77 -19.85 2.65
CA ILE A 424 -10.83 -18.38 2.47
C ILE A 424 -12.27 -17.85 2.64
N GLN A 425 -13.27 -18.60 2.22
CA GLN A 425 -14.68 -18.21 2.35
C GLN A 425 -15.13 -18.03 3.81
N TYR A 426 -14.66 -18.89 4.71
CA TYR A 426 -15.02 -18.78 6.12
C TYR A 426 -14.39 -17.53 6.76
N ILE A 427 -13.17 -17.17 6.33
CA ILE A 427 -12.49 -15.94 6.75
C ILE A 427 -13.31 -14.72 6.31
N HIS A 428 -13.83 -14.71 5.08
CA HIS A 428 -14.72 -13.64 4.60
C HIS A 428 -15.98 -13.50 5.44
N SER A 429 -16.68 -14.59 5.74
CA SER A 429 -17.91 -14.54 6.54
C SER A 429 -17.66 -14.11 7.99
N ALA A 430 -16.54 -14.53 8.58
CA ALA A 430 -16.15 -14.10 9.92
C ALA A 430 -15.80 -12.60 9.97
N SER A 431 -14.93 -12.14 9.06
CA SER A 431 -14.52 -10.74 8.97
C SER A 431 -15.70 -9.80 8.72
N LEU A 432 -16.72 -10.22 7.96
CA LEU A 432 -17.89 -9.38 7.67
C LEU A 432 -18.75 -9.15 8.93
N ARG A 433 -18.87 -10.15 9.81
CA ARG A 433 -19.60 -10.01 11.08
C ARG A 433 -18.95 -8.97 12.01
N ASP A 434 -17.62 -8.88 11.98
CA ASP A 434 -16.83 -7.98 12.82
C ASP A 434 -16.53 -6.62 12.17
N ILE A 435 -17.01 -6.38 10.94
CA ILE A 435 -16.61 -5.22 10.12
C ILE A 435 -16.99 -3.87 10.75
N PHE A 436 -18.15 -3.79 11.40
CA PHE A 436 -18.57 -2.59 12.10
C PHE A 436 -17.69 -2.30 13.32
N LEU A 437 -17.31 -3.34 14.08
CA LEU A 437 -16.37 -3.17 15.20
C LEU A 437 -15.01 -2.69 14.71
N PHE A 438 -14.57 -3.17 13.54
CA PHE A 438 -13.38 -2.66 12.86
C PHE A 438 -13.52 -1.16 12.55
N LEU A 439 -14.62 -0.73 11.91
CA LEU A 439 -14.86 0.68 11.57
C LEU A 439 -14.88 1.59 12.80
N VAL A 440 -15.57 1.17 13.88
CA VAL A 440 -15.63 1.93 15.15
C VAL A 440 -14.24 2.07 15.79
N ARG A 441 -13.41 1.02 15.76
CA ARG A 441 -12.03 1.10 16.26
C ARG A 441 -11.20 2.09 15.47
N LYS A 442 -11.33 2.07 14.14
CA LYS A 442 -10.63 3.01 13.23
C LYS A 442 -11.10 4.45 13.43
N TRP A 443 -12.40 4.66 13.66
CA TRP A 443 -12.95 5.98 13.98
C TRP A 443 -12.29 6.57 15.23
N LYS A 444 -12.30 5.83 16.35
CA LYS A 444 -11.66 6.27 17.60
C LYS A 444 -10.17 6.56 17.44
N GLN A 445 -9.47 5.75 16.64
CA GLN A 445 -8.06 5.97 16.35
C GLN A 445 -7.81 7.29 15.61
N ALA A 446 -8.74 7.71 14.75
CA ALA A 446 -8.64 8.95 13.99
C ALA A 446 -9.09 10.17 14.82
N SER A 447 -10.15 10.07 15.63
CA SER A 447 -10.73 11.19 16.39
C SER A 447 -9.85 11.77 17.52
N THR A 448 -8.75 11.11 17.89
CA THR A 448 -7.94 11.44 19.08
C THR A 448 -6.75 12.36 18.80
N ARG A 449 -6.72 13.03 17.65
CA ARG A 449 -5.48 13.64 17.13
C ARG A 449 -5.70 15.11 16.77
N TRP A 450 -5.20 16.00 17.62
CA TRP A 450 -5.13 17.43 17.35
C TRP A 450 -3.73 17.95 17.68
N GLU A 451 -3.05 18.51 16.69
CA GLU A 451 -1.76 19.19 16.87
C GLU A 451 -1.67 20.40 15.92
N GLU A 452 -0.99 21.45 16.37
CA GLU A 452 -0.64 22.66 15.61
C GLU A 452 0.78 22.53 15.01
N GLY A 453 1.07 23.25 13.93
CA GLY A 453 2.36 23.18 13.25
C GLY A 453 2.45 24.06 12.00
N ASP A 454 3.59 23.99 11.32
CA ASP A 454 3.92 24.82 10.15
C ASP A 454 4.04 23.95 8.88
N LYS A 455 3.15 24.18 7.90
CA LYS A 455 3.11 23.44 6.62
C LYS A 455 4.22 23.87 5.65
N ASP A 456 4.70 25.10 5.73
CA ASP A 456 5.72 25.62 4.82
C ASP A 456 7.06 24.94 5.09
N GLN A 457 7.35 24.68 6.38
CA GLN A 457 8.51 23.92 6.81
C GLN A 457 8.51 22.48 6.30
N TRP A 458 7.33 21.85 6.16
CA TRP A 458 7.20 20.54 5.53
C TRP A 458 7.50 20.59 4.02
N HIS A 459 6.96 21.56 3.29
CA HIS A 459 7.23 21.71 1.86
C HIS A 459 8.72 21.94 1.57
N ALA A 460 9.37 22.82 2.36
CA ALA A 460 10.82 23.05 2.28
C ALA A 460 11.63 21.76 2.54
N GLN A 461 11.19 20.91 3.48
CA GLN A 461 11.84 19.62 3.76
C GLN A 461 11.72 18.64 2.58
N VAL A 462 10.55 18.55 1.95
CA VAL A 462 10.32 17.66 0.79
C VAL A 462 11.18 18.09 -0.39
N GLU A 463 11.22 19.37 -0.70
CA GLU A 463 12.04 19.92 -1.79
C GLU A 463 13.53 19.66 -1.56
N ALA A 464 14.03 19.93 -0.35
CA ALA A 464 15.42 19.68 0.02
C ALA A 464 15.79 18.19 -0.05
N SER A 465 14.86 17.30 0.31
CA SER A 465 15.09 15.85 0.36
C SER A 465 15.00 15.16 -1.00
N THR A 466 14.19 15.69 -1.92
CA THR A 466 13.99 15.14 -3.27
C THR A 466 14.97 15.70 -4.30
N LYS A 467 15.73 16.74 -3.96
CA LYS A 467 16.76 17.32 -4.83
C LYS A 467 17.87 16.31 -5.17
N PRO A 468 18.22 16.12 -6.46
CA PRO A 468 19.30 15.23 -6.85
C PRO A 468 20.63 15.59 -6.19
N LEU A 469 21.27 14.59 -5.60
CA LEU A 469 22.57 14.75 -4.95
C LEU A 469 23.71 14.93 -5.95
N PRO A 470 24.73 15.76 -5.65
CA PRO A 470 25.93 15.87 -6.47
C PRO A 470 26.60 14.50 -6.68
N ARG A 471 27.04 14.24 -7.92
CA ARG A 471 27.75 13.01 -8.31
C ARG A 471 29.24 13.29 -8.48
N GLN A 472 30.07 12.30 -8.15
CA GLN A 472 31.47 12.33 -8.54
C GLN A 472 31.57 12.32 -10.06
N SER A 473 32.50 13.09 -10.60
CA SER A 473 32.77 13.07 -12.04
C SER A 473 34.26 13.29 -12.29
N PRO A 474 34.86 12.55 -13.24
CA PRO A 474 36.26 12.77 -13.64
C PRO A 474 36.47 14.15 -14.27
N THR A 475 35.40 14.80 -14.76
CA THR A 475 35.42 16.14 -15.39
C THR A 475 34.81 17.24 -14.51
N ALA A 476 34.40 16.94 -13.26
CA ALA A 476 33.75 17.92 -12.38
C ALA A 476 34.59 19.19 -12.20
N GLY A 477 35.88 19.04 -11.89
CA GLY A 477 36.81 20.18 -11.76
C GLY A 477 36.95 20.99 -13.06
N LYS A 478 37.05 20.30 -14.22
CA LYS A 478 37.13 20.95 -15.54
C LYS A 478 35.89 21.80 -15.83
N LYS A 479 34.70 21.25 -15.59
CA LYS A 479 33.43 21.95 -15.83
C LYS A 479 33.26 23.16 -14.90
N ALA A 480 33.58 23.01 -13.61
CA ALA A 480 33.48 24.09 -12.64
C ALA A 480 34.43 25.26 -12.98
N ILE A 481 35.66 24.94 -13.41
CA ILE A 481 36.64 25.95 -13.85
C ILE A 481 36.21 26.63 -15.15
N GLN A 482 35.68 25.88 -16.12
CA GLN A 482 35.16 26.46 -17.36
C GLN A 482 33.99 27.42 -17.10
N ALA A 483 33.10 27.07 -16.18
CA ALA A 483 32.01 27.94 -15.75
C ALA A 483 32.54 29.22 -15.07
N ALA A 484 33.55 29.12 -14.19
CA ALA A 484 34.18 30.29 -13.58
C ALA A 484 34.87 31.20 -14.62
N ILE A 485 35.56 30.62 -15.62
CA ILE A 485 36.16 31.37 -16.74
C ILE A 485 35.09 32.13 -17.53
N GLN A 486 33.97 31.47 -17.84
CA GLN A 486 32.86 32.09 -18.58
C GLN A 486 32.25 33.26 -17.78
N THR A 487 31.99 33.06 -16.49
CA THR A 487 31.46 34.10 -15.61
C THR A 487 32.43 35.27 -15.45
N ARG A 488 33.74 35.01 -15.40
CA ARG A 488 34.76 36.08 -15.38
C ARG A 488 34.77 36.90 -16.66
N LYS A 489 34.73 36.24 -17.82
CA LYS A 489 34.61 36.95 -19.11
C LYS A 489 33.34 37.80 -19.16
N ALA A 490 32.21 37.28 -18.70
CA ALA A 490 30.96 38.04 -18.63
C ALA A 490 31.08 39.25 -17.69
N ARG A 491 31.73 39.10 -16.53
CA ARG A 491 32.02 40.20 -15.61
C ARG A 491 32.87 41.27 -16.29
N ASP A 492 33.95 40.87 -16.96
CA ASP A 492 34.90 41.79 -17.58
C ASP A 492 34.23 42.60 -18.71
N ILE A 493 33.35 41.97 -19.51
CA ILE A 493 32.52 42.66 -20.53
C ILE A 493 31.60 43.69 -19.89
N VAL A 494 30.90 43.33 -18.81
CA VAL A 494 29.98 44.26 -18.13
C VAL A 494 30.76 45.39 -17.44
N ALA A 495 31.94 45.11 -16.88
CA ALA A 495 32.82 46.12 -16.29
C ALA A 495 33.33 47.13 -17.33
N GLU A 496 33.68 46.67 -18.54
CA GLU A 496 34.06 47.53 -19.65
C GLU A 496 32.88 48.38 -20.15
N SER A 497 31.67 47.83 -20.16
CA SER A 497 30.45 48.58 -20.46
C SER A 497 30.16 49.66 -19.40
N VAL A 498 30.30 49.36 -18.11
CA VAL A 498 30.15 50.33 -17.02
C VAL A 498 31.15 51.46 -17.18
N LYS A 499 32.43 51.13 -17.43
CA LYS A 499 33.49 52.14 -17.63
C LYS A 499 33.19 53.06 -18.81
N ARG A 500 32.69 52.52 -19.93
CA ARG A 500 32.30 53.32 -21.10
C ARG A 500 31.13 54.27 -20.79
N LEU A 501 30.13 53.79 -20.06
CA LEU A 501 28.98 54.61 -19.65
C LEU A 501 29.43 55.73 -18.70
N GLU A 502 30.30 55.44 -17.73
CA GLU A 502 30.90 56.44 -16.85
C GLU A 502 31.73 57.49 -17.62
N GLU A 503 32.51 57.07 -18.62
CA GLU A 503 33.28 57.97 -19.49
C GLU A 503 32.37 58.90 -20.33
N ILE A 504 31.20 58.42 -20.77
CA ILE A 504 30.22 59.25 -21.51
C ILE A 504 29.56 60.26 -20.57
N THR A 505 29.15 59.85 -19.37
CA THR A 505 28.56 60.75 -18.37
C THR A 505 29.55 61.79 -17.86
N ALA A 506 30.85 61.46 -17.80
CA ALA A 506 31.91 62.36 -17.35
C ALA A 506 32.48 63.27 -18.45
N ASN A 507 32.13 63.07 -19.72
CA ASN A 507 32.69 63.83 -20.85
C ASN A 507 31.92 65.15 -21.09
N PRO A 508 32.53 66.33 -20.85
CA PRO A 508 31.87 67.62 -21.03
C PRO A 508 31.54 67.97 -22.49
N SER A 509 32.10 67.22 -23.45
CA SER A 509 31.88 67.41 -24.89
C SER A 509 30.90 66.40 -25.51
N ALA A 510 30.30 65.50 -24.71
CA ALA A 510 29.31 64.54 -25.19
C ALA A 510 27.95 65.22 -25.48
N GLN A 511 27.17 64.67 -26.41
CA GLN A 511 25.84 65.22 -26.72
C GLN A 511 24.90 64.99 -25.53
N PRO A 512 24.00 65.95 -25.20
CA PRO A 512 23.06 65.80 -24.08
C PRO A 512 22.22 64.52 -24.13
N TYR A 513 21.88 64.04 -25.32
CA TYR A 513 21.16 62.78 -25.53
C TYR A 513 22.00 61.54 -25.15
N ASP A 514 23.30 61.56 -25.45
CA ASP A 514 24.20 60.44 -25.12
C ASP A 514 24.44 60.35 -23.61
N ILE A 515 24.51 61.49 -22.93
CA ILE A 515 24.64 61.58 -21.46
C ILE A 515 23.37 61.01 -20.80
N ALA A 516 22.18 61.44 -21.23
CA ALA A 516 20.91 60.98 -20.66
C ALA A 516 20.69 59.47 -20.84
N ASN A 517 21.07 58.91 -21.99
CA ASN A 517 21.01 57.46 -22.23
C ASN A 517 22.01 56.70 -21.35
N ALA A 518 23.24 57.23 -21.20
CA ALA A 518 24.25 56.62 -20.35
C ALA A 518 23.83 56.61 -18.87
N GLU A 519 23.23 57.70 -18.38
CA GLU A 519 22.70 57.80 -17.02
C GLU A 519 21.53 56.84 -16.74
N LEU A 520 20.70 56.55 -17.75
CA LEU A 520 19.59 55.60 -17.64
C LEU A 520 20.06 54.14 -17.62
N GLU A 521 21.10 53.79 -18.38
CA GLU A 521 21.63 52.42 -18.48
C GLU A 521 22.61 52.06 -17.35
N LEU A 522 23.33 53.04 -16.79
CA LEU A 522 24.39 52.83 -15.80
C LEU A 522 23.93 52.10 -14.52
N PRO A 523 22.78 52.42 -13.89
CA PRO A 523 22.31 51.71 -12.69
C PRO A 523 22.06 50.20 -12.93
N SER A 524 21.50 49.85 -14.09
CA SER A 524 21.24 48.47 -14.49
C SER A 524 22.55 47.70 -14.75
N ALA A 525 23.52 48.34 -15.41
CA ALA A 525 24.84 47.78 -15.64
C ALA A 525 25.62 47.55 -14.33
N LEU A 526 25.57 48.49 -13.37
CA LEU A 526 26.18 48.36 -12.04
C LEU A 526 25.54 47.22 -11.22
N LEU A 527 24.21 47.07 -11.26
CA LEU A 527 23.53 45.95 -10.60
C LEU A 527 23.93 44.60 -11.21
N LYS A 528 24.02 44.52 -12.54
CA LYS A 528 24.50 43.32 -13.25
C LYS A 528 25.96 43.01 -12.90
N LEU A 529 26.83 44.01 -12.85
CA LEU A 529 28.25 43.85 -12.49
C LEU A 529 28.40 43.28 -11.08
N ARG A 530 27.63 43.82 -10.12
CA ARG A 530 27.58 43.32 -8.74
C ARG A 530 27.11 41.86 -8.67
N LYS A 531 25.97 41.53 -9.29
CA LYS A 531 25.43 40.15 -9.30
C LYS A 531 26.40 39.14 -9.93
N ILE A 532 27.01 39.47 -11.07
CA ILE A 532 27.99 38.61 -11.73
C ILE A 532 29.27 38.52 -10.88
N GLY A 533 29.67 39.61 -10.22
CA GLY A 533 30.81 39.63 -9.29
C GLY A 533 30.59 38.77 -8.05
N GLU A 534 29.37 38.74 -7.51
CA GLU A 534 28.95 37.84 -6.42
C GLU A 534 28.94 36.37 -6.88
N ASP A 535 28.35 36.07 -8.03
CA ASP A 535 28.35 34.70 -8.60
C ASP A 535 29.77 34.22 -8.94
N LEU A 536 30.62 35.11 -9.47
CA LEU A 536 32.03 34.79 -9.73
C LEU A 536 32.76 34.48 -8.43
N ARG A 537 32.64 35.35 -7.41
CA ARG A 537 33.22 35.10 -6.09
C ARG A 537 32.74 33.75 -5.54
N ALA A 538 31.44 33.48 -5.56
CA ALA A 538 30.89 32.21 -5.10
C ALA A 538 31.46 30.99 -5.87
N LYS A 539 31.74 31.12 -7.18
CA LYS A 539 32.38 30.06 -7.99
C LYS A 539 33.88 29.91 -7.71
N GLU A 540 34.58 31.01 -7.48
CA GLU A 540 36.01 31.05 -7.14
C GLU A 540 36.26 30.45 -5.75
N THR A 541 35.42 30.81 -4.78
CA THR A 541 35.45 30.25 -3.43
C THR A 541 35.13 28.75 -3.47
N LYS A 542 34.10 28.31 -4.23
CA LYS A 542 33.81 26.88 -4.45
C LYS A 542 35.00 26.07 -4.98
N LEU A 543 35.86 26.69 -5.79
CA LEU A 543 37.08 26.07 -6.32
C LEU A 543 38.25 26.12 -5.34
N GLY A 544 38.15 26.93 -4.28
CA GLY A 544 39.18 27.13 -3.27
C GLY A 544 40.33 28.00 -3.72
N VAL A 545 40.07 28.90 -4.68
CA VAL A 545 41.08 29.69 -5.37
C VAL A 545 40.64 31.14 -5.33
N ASP A 546 40.98 31.84 -4.25
CA ASP A 546 40.72 33.27 -4.14
C ASP A 546 41.75 34.06 -4.96
N GLY A 547 41.28 34.94 -5.84
CA GLY A 547 42.10 36.00 -6.43
C GLY A 547 43.14 35.60 -7.49
N MET A 548 43.06 34.42 -8.10
CA MET A 548 44.08 33.98 -9.07
C MET A 548 43.81 34.53 -10.48
N ARG A 549 44.83 35.07 -11.14
CA ARG A 549 44.70 35.67 -12.50
C ARG A 549 44.60 34.63 -13.63
N GLU A 550 44.88 33.34 -13.38
CA GLU A 550 45.03 32.34 -14.44
C GLU A 550 44.30 31.01 -14.17
N TYR A 551 43.01 30.95 -14.48
CA TYR A 551 42.20 29.72 -14.39
C TYR A 551 42.64 28.59 -15.34
N ARG A 552 43.39 28.90 -16.40
CA ARG A 552 43.72 27.95 -17.48
C ARG A 552 44.59 26.78 -17.00
N HIS A 553 45.50 27.02 -16.06
CA HIS A 553 46.41 25.99 -15.52
C HIS A 553 45.76 25.06 -14.49
N LEU A 554 44.61 25.46 -13.92
CA LEU A 554 43.89 24.69 -12.90
C LEU A 554 42.95 23.64 -13.49
N ALA A 555 42.55 23.79 -14.77
CA ALA A 555 41.61 22.87 -15.44
C ALA A 555 42.12 21.41 -15.47
N SER A 556 43.44 21.20 -15.43
CA SER A 556 44.08 19.88 -15.36
C SER A 556 44.55 19.47 -13.96
N SER A 557 44.33 20.30 -12.92
CA SER A 557 44.83 20.02 -11.58
C SER A 557 44.11 18.82 -10.95
N PRO A 558 44.84 17.73 -10.61
CA PRO A 558 44.27 16.59 -9.90
C PRO A 558 43.73 16.99 -8.52
N PHE A 559 44.33 17.99 -7.86
CA PHE A 559 43.91 18.48 -6.55
C PHE A 559 42.49 19.05 -6.56
N VAL A 560 42.15 19.89 -7.55
CA VAL A 560 40.80 20.49 -7.66
C VAL A 560 39.75 19.42 -7.95
N ARG A 561 40.07 18.41 -8.76
CA ARG A 561 39.20 17.25 -9.00
C ARG A 561 38.96 16.45 -7.72
N ASP A 562 40.03 16.16 -6.97
CA ASP A 562 39.95 15.37 -5.74
C ASP A 562 39.16 16.14 -4.66
N ARG A 563 39.32 17.47 -4.55
CA ARG A 563 38.53 18.35 -3.66
C ARG A 563 37.05 18.39 -4.03
N MET A 564 36.71 18.54 -5.32
CA MET A 564 35.31 18.51 -5.80
C MET A 564 34.63 17.16 -5.52
N ASN A 565 35.36 16.07 -5.74
CA ASN A 565 34.85 14.73 -5.45
C ASN A 565 34.75 14.46 -3.94
N ALA A 566 35.66 14.99 -3.13
CA ALA A 566 35.59 14.92 -1.67
C ALA A 566 34.38 15.68 -1.13
N ARG A 567 34.12 16.90 -1.63
CA ARG A 567 32.91 17.68 -1.31
C ARG A 567 31.63 16.93 -1.64
N ALA A 568 31.51 16.39 -2.85
CA ALA A 568 30.35 15.61 -3.27
C ALA A 568 30.14 14.36 -2.41
N LEU A 569 31.21 13.68 -2.00
CA LEU A 569 31.13 12.54 -1.07
C LEU A 569 30.71 12.98 0.33
N LYS A 570 31.29 14.05 0.87
CA LYS A 570 30.97 14.54 2.21
C LYS A 570 29.52 14.99 2.31
N THR A 571 29.02 15.78 1.36
CA THR A 571 27.60 16.15 1.29
C THR A 571 26.69 14.92 1.30
N ARG A 572 27.06 13.86 0.55
CA ARG A 572 26.30 12.60 0.50
C ARG A 572 26.36 11.83 1.83
N ILE A 573 27.52 11.78 2.48
CA ILE A 573 27.71 11.14 3.78
C ILE A 573 26.86 11.86 4.84
N CYS A 574 27.00 13.19 4.95
CA CYS A 574 26.24 14.02 5.87
C CYS A 574 24.72 13.87 5.68
N GLN A 575 24.22 13.89 4.43
CA GLN A 575 22.80 13.67 4.19
C GLN A 575 22.32 12.26 4.57
N ARG A 576 23.10 11.22 4.28
CA ARG A 576 22.76 9.84 4.65
C ARG A 576 22.77 9.63 6.17
N LEU A 577 23.71 10.24 6.87
CA LEU A 577 23.80 10.19 8.33
C LEU A 577 22.65 10.95 9.00
N ARG A 578 22.28 12.13 8.47
CA ARG A 578 21.08 12.87 8.91
C ARG A 578 19.84 12.02 8.70
N ALA A 579 19.62 11.49 7.49
CA ALA A 579 18.50 10.61 7.18
C ALA A 579 18.41 9.41 8.13
N ARG A 580 19.54 8.72 8.39
CA ARG A 580 19.63 7.61 9.34
C ARG A 580 19.26 8.01 10.77
N LYS A 581 19.75 9.17 11.25
CA LYS A 581 19.41 9.69 12.60
C LYS A 581 17.91 9.95 12.72
N PHE A 582 17.32 10.64 11.73
CA PHE A 582 15.87 10.85 11.66
C PHE A 582 15.07 9.55 11.64
N GLU A 583 15.49 8.56 10.84
CA GLU A 583 14.84 7.26 10.72
C GLU A 583 14.89 6.47 12.05
N ARG A 584 16.05 6.44 12.72
CA ARG A 584 16.22 5.77 14.02
C ARG A 584 15.38 6.41 15.12
N ASP A 585 15.37 7.73 15.20
CA ASP A 585 14.58 8.47 16.20
C ASP A 585 13.06 8.25 15.99
N CYS A 586 12.62 8.16 14.73
CA CYS A 586 11.23 7.81 14.40
C CYS A 586 10.89 6.36 14.82
N LEU A 587 11.78 5.41 14.54
CA LEU A 587 11.60 4.00 14.86
C LEU A 587 11.50 3.76 16.37
N GLU A 588 12.41 4.34 17.16
CA GLU A 588 12.41 4.25 18.62
C GLU A 588 11.13 4.83 19.23
N ARG A 589 10.68 6.00 18.74
CA ARG A 589 9.46 6.64 19.24
C ARG A 589 8.20 5.85 18.88
N SER A 590 8.15 5.24 17.68
CA SER A 590 7.04 4.36 17.28
C SER A 590 6.96 3.11 18.15
N PHE A 591 8.10 2.50 18.44
CA PHE A 591 8.20 1.31 19.30
C PHE A 591 7.71 1.58 20.72
N ARG A 592 8.06 2.74 21.31
CA ARG A 592 7.60 3.13 22.66
C ARG A 592 6.07 3.28 22.77
N ARG A 593 5.36 3.48 21.66
CA ARG A 593 3.90 3.67 21.64
C ARG A 593 3.10 2.38 21.38
N GLN A 594 3.74 1.30 20.93
CA GLN A 594 3.08 0.08 20.44
C GLN A 594 3.72 -1.17 21.06
N ILE A 595 3.35 -1.49 22.30
CA ILE A 595 3.79 -2.73 22.96
C ILE A 595 2.71 -3.80 22.75
N ASN A 596 2.87 -4.59 21.69
CA ASN A 596 2.26 -5.92 21.52
C ASN A 596 3.31 -6.91 20.97
N THR A 597 3.24 -8.18 21.39
CA THR A 597 4.26 -9.21 21.13
C THR A 597 4.42 -9.60 19.65
N SER A 598 3.41 -9.42 18.80
CA SER A 598 3.50 -9.64 17.35
C SER A 598 4.33 -8.58 16.62
N GLU A 599 4.31 -7.33 17.11
CA GLU A 599 4.99 -6.18 16.49
C GLU A 599 6.50 -6.14 16.81
N ARG A 600 6.97 -6.92 17.79
CA ARG A 600 8.40 -7.03 18.13
C ARG A 600 9.23 -7.64 16.99
N LYS A 601 8.69 -8.60 16.25
CA LYS A 601 9.37 -9.19 15.08
C LYS A 601 9.50 -8.17 13.94
N LEU A 602 8.46 -7.36 13.75
CA LEU A 602 8.41 -6.31 12.74
C LEU A 602 9.37 -5.16 13.07
N HIS A 603 9.46 -4.79 14.35
CA HIS A 603 10.48 -3.85 14.83
C HIS A 603 11.90 -4.35 14.57
N ASN A 604 12.20 -5.61 14.94
CA ASN A 604 13.52 -6.19 14.69
C ASN A 604 13.84 -6.24 13.18
N HIS A 605 12.85 -6.53 12.33
CA HIS A 605 13.01 -6.53 10.89
C HIS A 605 13.31 -5.12 10.35
N THR A 606 12.55 -4.12 10.80
CA THR A 606 12.74 -2.73 10.40
C THR A 606 14.07 -2.17 10.89
N GLU A 607 14.47 -2.47 12.14
CA GLU A 607 15.77 -2.12 12.71
C GLU A 607 16.93 -2.76 11.92
N SER A 608 16.77 -4.04 11.53
CA SER A 608 17.75 -4.74 10.71
C SER A 608 17.92 -4.12 9.32
N THR A 609 16.85 -3.53 8.78
CA THR A 609 16.84 -2.88 7.46
C THR A 609 17.54 -1.52 7.51
N VAL A 610 17.37 -0.76 8.60
CA VAL A 610 18.13 0.49 8.83
C VAL A 610 19.63 0.19 8.97
N LYS A 611 20.00 -0.86 9.72
CA LYS A 611 21.41 -1.30 9.88
C LYS A 611 22.04 -1.78 8.56
N TRP A 612 21.25 -2.33 7.64
CA TRP A 612 21.73 -2.85 6.35
C TRP A 612 22.41 -1.79 5.46
N ARG A 613 22.13 -0.49 5.69
CA ARG A 613 22.73 0.62 4.93
C ARG A 613 24.05 1.12 5.48
N ASP A 614 24.41 0.72 6.71
CA ASP A 614 25.64 1.14 7.39
C ASP A 614 26.89 0.82 6.55
N PRO A 615 27.04 -0.37 5.92
CA PRO A 615 28.20 -0.67 5.07
C PRO A 615 28.34 0.27 3.86
N GLY A 616 27.21 0.75 3.32
CA GLY A 616 27.20 1.70 2.21
C GLY A 616 27.70 3.09 2.63
N ILE A 617 27.38 3.53 3.86
CA ILE A 617 27.87 4.79 4.44
C ILE A 617 29.36 4.65 4.77
N GLU A 618 29.77 3.53 5.36
CA GLU A 618 31.19 3.23 5.63
C GLU A 618 32.04 3.21 4.35
N SER A 619 31.53 2.61 3.27
CA SER A 619 32.21 2.59 1.98
C SER A 619 32.43 3.99 1.41
N LEU A 620 31.44 4.88 1.55
CA LEU A 620 31.58 6.29 1.14
C LEU A 620 32.59 7.03 2.01
N ALA A 621 32.56 6.82 3.33
CA ALA A 621 33.52 7.43 4.26
C ALA A 621 34.96 6.96 3.98
N LYS A 622 35.17 5.67 3.70
CA LYS A 622 36.47 5.12 3.25
C LYS A 622 36.97 5.78 1.96
N LYS A 623 36.09 5.99 0.97
CA LYS A 623 36.43 6.69 -0.28
C LYS A 623 36.77 8.16 -0.04
N TYR A 624 36.05 8.83 0.86
CA TYR A 624 36.32 10.22 1.25
C TYR A 624 37.69 10.34 1.93
N ASN A 625 37.99 9.50 2.93
CA ASN A 625 39.29 9.50 3.61
C ASN A 625 40.45 9.23 2.63
N LYS A 626 40.25 8.36 1.64
CA LYS A 626 41.24 8.12 0.56
C LYS A 626 41.54 9.39 -0.26
N LEU A 627 40.53 10.21 -0.55
CA LEU A 627 40.73 11.48 -1.25
C LEU A 627 41.45 12.50 -0.35
N CYS A 628 41.13 12.55 0.94
CA CYS A 628 41.81 13.40 1.91
C CYS A 628 43.32 13.09 1.98
N LYS A 629 43.69 11.80 2.06
CA LYS A 629 45.09 11.35 2.01
C LYS A 629 45.80 11.77 0.73
N SER A 630 45.16 11.58 -0.43
CA SER A 630 45.75 11.99 -1.70
C SER A 630 45.93 13.51 -1.80
N MET A 631 45.04 14.30 -1.21
CA MET A 631 45.18 15.75 -1.14
C MET A 631 46.32 16.16 -0.20
N SER A 632 46.46 15.53 0.97
CA SER A 632 47.59 15.74 1.89
C SER A 632 48.94 15.48 1.22
N GLU A 633 49.08 14.34 0.52
CA GLU A 633 50.28 13.98 -0.24
C GLU A 633 50.63 14.99 -1.33
N ARG A 634 49.61 15.60 -1.97
CA ARG A 634 49.81 16.62 -3.00
C ARG A 634 50.25 17.96 -2.43
N VAL A 635 49.78 18.31 -1.23
CA VAL A 635 50.22 19.52 -0.52
C VAL A 635 51.67 19.36 -0.04
N THR A 636 52.03 18.22 0.56
CA THR A 636 53.40 17.97 1.02
C THR A 636 54.41 17.88 -0.13
N SER A 637 53.98 17.43 -1.33
CA SER A 637 54.82 17.37 -2.53
C SER A 637 54.87 18.66 -3.36
N GLY A 638 54.25 19.76 -2.90
CA GLY A 638 54.26 21.05 -3.58
C GLY A 638 53.49 21.08 -4.91
N ARG A 639 52.59 20.12 -5.15
CA ARG A 639 51.80 19.97 -6.38
C ARG A 639 50.36 20.48 -6.23
N ALA A 640 50.07 21.18 -5.13
CA ALA A 640 48.79 21.82 -4.84
C ALA A 640 48.87 23.35 -5.03
N PRO A 641 47.74 24.04 -5.25
CA PRO A 641 47.70 25.50 -5.29
C PRO A 641 48.26 26.14 -3.99
N PRO A 642 48.83 27.36 -4.05
CA PRO A 642 49.25 28.10 -2.86
C PRO A 642 48.08 28.25 -1.87
N ASN A 643 48.34 28.07 -0.58
CA ASN A 643 47.34 28.12 0.51
C ASN A 643 46.22 27.06 0.44
N ALA A 644 46.43 25.95 -0.28
CA ALA A 644 45.48 24.84 -0.36
C ALA A 644 45.23 24.20 1.02
N LYS A 645 44.01 24.34 1.54
CA LYS A 645 43.54 23.65 2.76
C LYS A 645 43.10 22.22 2.44
N VAL A 646 43.51 21.26 3.27
CA VAL A 646 43.11 19.86 3.14
C VAL A 646 41.96 19.56 4.12
N PRO A 647 40.89 18.86 3.68
CA PRO A 647 39.82 18.44 4.57
C PRO A 647 40.26 17.41 5.61
N LYS A 648 39.66 17.45 6.80
CA LYS A 648 39.89 16.45 7.87
C LYS A 648 39.31 15.08 7.46
N GLU A 649 40.01 14.00 7.85
CA GLU A 649 39.52 12.62 7.72
C GLU A 649 38.39 12.34 8.70
N ILE A 650 37.43 11.50 8.30
CA ILE A 650 36.31 11.07 9.14
C ILE A 650 36.75 9.90 10.02
N GLU A 651 36.52 10.01 11.33
CA GLU A 651 36.73 8.91 12.26
C GLU A 651 35.69 7.80 12.05
N MET A 652 36.16 6.62 11.66
CA MET A 652 35.28 5.51 11.28
C MET A 652 34.62 4.83 12.49
N LYS A 653 35.22 4.92 13.69
CA LYS A 653 34.73 4.26 14.90
C LYS A 653 33.48 4.94 15.46
N GLU A 654 33.38 6.26 15.32
CA GLU A 654 32.29 7.08 15.86
C GLU A 654 31.31 7.57 14.78
N LEU A 655 31.45 7.06 13.55
CA LEU A 655 30.65 7.45 12.38
C LEU A 655 29.12 7.36 12.59
N PHE A 656 28.67 6.53 13.53
CA PHE A 656 27.26 6.26 13.78
C PHE A 656 26.77 6.73 15.16
N THR A 657 27.68 7.23 16.00
CA THR A 657 27.42 7.80 17.32
C THR A 657 27.34 9.33 17.29
N LEU A 658 27.27 9.91 16.08
CA LEU A 658 27.49 11.33 15.85
C LEU A 658 26.47 12.26 16.55
N ASP A 659 27.00 13.28 17.23
CA ASP A 659 26.26 14.38 17.83
C ASP A 659 26.33 15.67 16.98
N VAL A 660 25.65 16.74 17.40
CA VAL A 660 25.60 18.03 16.68
C VAL A 660 26.99 18.69 16.58
N ASP A 661 27.84 18.47 17.58
CA ASP A 661 29.17 19.08 17.70
C ASP A 661 30.29 18.25 17.03
N ASP A 662 29.94 17.21 16.27
CA ASP A 662 30.93 16.34 15.66
C ASP A 662 31.67 16.95 14.47
N SER A 663 32.96 16.63 14.38
CA SER A 663 33.90 17.10 13.34
C SER A 663 33.49 16.75 11.89
N ILE A 664 32.51 15.86 11.71
CA ILE A 664 31.96 15.53 10.39
C ILE A 664 31.09 16.67 9.82
N TRP A 665 30.51 17.51 10.69
CA TRP A 665 29.72 18.69 10.33
C TRP A 665 30.59 19.92 10.09
N ASP A 666 31.82 19.89 10.59
CA ASP A 666 32.84 20.90 10.34
C ASP A 666 33.36 20.76 8.91
N ASP A 667 32.98 21.68 8.02
CA ASP A 667 33.44 21.73 6.63
C ASP A 667 34.87 22.27 6.48
N ASN A 668 35.67 22.44 7.54
CA ASN A 668 37.07 22.84 7.45
C ASN A 668 37.87 22.15 6.33
N GLY A 669 38.32 22.93 5.34
CA GLY A 669 39.02 22.48 4.12
C GLY A 669 38.12 22.21 2.90
N LEU A 670 36.80 22.24 3.08
CA LEU A 670 35.74 22.19 2.08
C LEU A 670 34.77 23.39 2.18
N ASP A 671 34.83 24.14 3.28
CA ASP A 671 34.03 25.33 3.56
C ASP A 671 34.69 26.61 3.06
N ASP A 672 33.80 27.52 2.70
CA ASP A 672 33.96 28.68 1.86
C ASP A 672 33.15 29.84 2.51
N ASN A 673 33.54 30.23 3.74
CA ASN A 673 33.00 31.27 4.66
C ASN A 673 31.65 31.03 5.39
N ASP A 674 31.62 31.55 6.62
CA ASP A 674 30.61 31.52 7.71
C ASP A 674 29.18 32.03 7.39
N ASP A 675 28.73 32.03 6.13
CA ASP A 675 27.41 32.55 5.72
C ASP A 675 26.32 31.47 5.57
N VAL A 676 26.44 30.32 6.26
CA VAL A 676 25.25 29.50 6.53
C VAL A 676 24.48 30.15 7.67
N VAL A 677 23.73 31.20 7.32
CA VAL A 677 22.63 31.72 8.12
C VAL A 677 21.81 30.52 8.56
N ASN A 678 21.83 30.23 9.85
CA ASN A 678 21.16 29.18 10.62
C ASN A 678 20.52 28.01 9.84
N PRO A 679 20.83 26.75 10.18
CA PRO A 679 20.20 25.59 9.56
C PRO A 679 18.67 25.73 9.53
N PRO A 680 17.99 25.29 8.44
CA PRO A 680 16.53 25.42 8.32
C PRO A 680 15.80 24.91 9.57
N LEU A 681 14.72 25.58 9.98
CA LEU A 681 14.04 25.27 11.24
C LEU A 681 13.50 23.83 11.28
N TRP A 682 12.99 23.29 10.17
CA TRP A 682 12.61 21.87 10.07
C TRP A 682 13.76 20.88 10.35
N LEU A 683 15.02 21.32 10.26
CA LEU A 683 16.20 20.52 10.57
C LEU A 683 16.69 20.76 12.01
N ALA A 684 16.70 22.03 12.45
CA ALA A 684 17.34 22.45 13.69
C ALA A 684 16.41 22.43 14.92
N ASP A 685 15.13 22.72 14.73
CA ASP A 685 14.15 22.91 15.81
C ASP A 685 13.35 21.62 16.06
N GLU A 686 13.32 21.14 17.31
CA GLU A 686 12.54 19.95 17.69
C GLU A 686 11.03 20.20 17.73
N GLN A 687 10.59 21.39 18.12
CA GLN A 687 9.18 21.76 18.14
C GLN A 687 8.63 21.82 16.71
N VAL A 688 9.36 22.43 15.78
CA VAL A 688 8.98 22.45 14.35
C VAL A 688 8.90 21.03 13.77
N ARG A 689 9.89 20.18 14.07
CA ARG A 689 9.87 18.76 13.63
C ARG A 689 8.69 17.98 14.21
N THR A 690 8.33 18.25 15.46
CA THR A 690 7.18 17.61 16.12
C THR A 690 5.88 18.13 15.51
N GLY A 691 5.73 19.44 15.33
CA GLY A 691 4.57 20.08 14.71
C GLY A 691 4.33 19.64 13.26
N ILE A 692 5.37 19.48 12.44
CA ILE A 692 5.25 18.90 11.09
C ILE A 692 4.60 17.51 11.15
N ARG A 693 5.09 16.64 12.06
CA ARG A 693 4.54 15.28 12.21
C ARG A 693 3.10 15.33 12.71
N GLY A 694 2.82 16.22 13.67
CA GLY A 694 1.50 16.46 14.24
C GLY A 694 0.47 16.83 13.18
N ILE A 695 0.76 17.87 12.40
CA ILE A 695 -0.10 18.30 11.31
C ILE A 695 -0.31 17.22 10.26
N LEU A 696 0.77 16.56 9.81
CA LEU A 696 0.63 15.49 8.82
C LEU A 696 -0.28 14.38 9.34
N LEU A 697 -0.13 14.01 10.61
CA LEU A 697 -0.92 12.97 11.25
C LEU A 697 -2.39 13.38 11.44
N ARG A 698 -2.63 14.63 11.82
CA ARG A 698 -3.98 15.23 11.91
C ARG A 698 -4.66 15.24 10.56
N ASP A 699 -4.00 15.80 9.53
CA ASP A 699 -4.53 15.86 8.17
C ASP A 699 -4.82 14.44 7.63
N ARG A 700 -4.00 13.42 7.99
CA ARG A 700 -4.29 12.00 7.67
C ARG A 700 -5.49 11.47 8.43
N ALA A 701 -5.67 11.87 9.68
CA ALA A 701 -6.80 11.47 10.50
C ALA A 701 -8.11 12.04 9.95
N ASP A 702 -8.11 13.30 9.50
CA ASP A 702 -9.27 13.94 8.87
C ASP A 702 -9.66 13.26 7.55
N GLU A 703 -8.69 12.91 6.70
CA GLU A 703 -8.94 12.08 5.52
C GLU A 703 -9.57 10.72 5.90
N SER A 704 -9.11 10.13 6.99
CA SER A 704 -9.62 8.82 7.46
C SER A 704 -11.03 8.92 8.00
N LEU A 705 -11.35 9.99 8.74
CA LEU A 705 -12.71 10.23 9.23
C LEU A 705 -13.67 10.45 8.06
N SER A 706 -13.27 11.24 7.06
CA SER A 706 -14.06 11.47 5.85
C SER A 706 -14.30 10.17 5.07
N ARG A 707 -13.25 9.34 4.92
CA ARG A 707 -13.36 8.00 4.33
C ARG A 707 -14.24 7.07 5.15
N LEU A 708 -14.11 7.04 6.47
CA LEU A 708 -14.92 6.18 7.33
C LEU A 708 -16.41 6.53 7.27
N ARG A 709 -16.76 7.82 7.19
CA ARG A 709 -18.15 8.27 6.96
C ARG A 709 -18.68 7.71 5.64
N TYR A 710 -17.91 7.88 4.56
CA TYR A 710 -18.25 7.33 3.26
C TYR A 710 -18.40 5.80 3.30
N GLU A 711 -17.47 5.09 3.94
CA GLU A 711 -17.48 3.63 4.06
C GLU A 711 -18.69 3.09 4.86
N ILE A 712 -19.09 3.80 5.93
CA ILE A 712 -20.31 3.49 6.68
C ILE A 712 -21.54 3.66 5.79
N HIS A 713 -21.58 4.73 5.00
CA HIS A 713 -22.67 4.98 4.06
C HIS A 713 -22.75 3.90 2.98
N GLN A 714 -21.64 3.51 2.35
CA GLN A 714 -21.58 2.44 1.35
C GLN A 714 -22.08 1.10 1.91
N LEU A 715 -21.74 0.80 3.17
CA LEU A 715 -22.20 -0.40 3.86
C LEU A 715 -23.71 -0.36 4.14
N ALA A 716 -24.26 0.81 4.48
CA ALA A 716 -25.69 1.01 4.68
C ALA A 716 -26.48 0.88 3.37
N GLU A 717 -25.99 1.49 2.27
CA GLU A 717 -26.59 1.34 0.93
C GLU A 717 -26.63 -0.12 0.49
N TRP A 718 -25.49 -0.82 0.60
CA TRP A 718 -25.43 -2.25 0.28
C TRP A 718 -26.40 -3.06 1.12
N TYR A 719 -26.46 -2.81 2.43
CA TYR A 719 -27.37 -3.51 3.31
C TYR A 719 -28.83 -3.33 2.90
N ALA A 720 -29.24 -2.09 2.61
CA ALA A 720 -30.60 -1.79 2.18
C ALA A 720 -30.94 -2.52 0.87
N GLU A 721 -30.02 -2.53 -0.10
CA GLU A 721 -30.18 -3.27 -1.35
C GLU A 721 -30.31 -4.79 -1.09
N GLU A 722 -29.40 -5.39 -0.31
CA GLU A 722 -29.46 -6.82 0.02
C GLU A 722 -30.75 -7.20 0.74
N TRP A 723 -31.23 -6.35 1.67
CA TRP A 723 -32.47 -6.59 2.39
C TRP A 723 -33.68 -6.61 1.44
N VAL A 724 -33.74 -5.67 0.49
CA VAL A 724 -34.79 -5.62 -0.54
C VAL A 724 -34.72 -6.85 -1.44
N VAL A 725 -33.52 -7.23 -1.91
CA VAL A 725 -33.33 -8.40 -2.78
C VAL A 725 -33.79 -9.68 -2.09
N VAL A 726 -33.36 -9.92 -0.84
CA VAL A 726 -33.76 -11.12 -0.08
C VAL A 726 -35.27 -11.12 0.18
N SER A 727 -35.85 -9.96 0.55
CA SER A 727 -37.29 -9.85 0.82
C SER A 727 -38.14 -10.06 -0.44
N ARG A 728 -37.67 -9.57 -1.59
CA ARG A 728 -38.29 -9.80 -2.89
C ARG A 728 -38.22 -11.28 -3.27
N ALA A 729 -37.05 -11.91 -3.14
CA ALA A 729 -36.88 -13.34 -3.42
C ALA A 729 -37.82 -14.20 -2.57
N ILE A 730 -37.95 -13.90 -1.27
CA ILE A 730 -38.93 -14.57 -0.38
C ILE A 730 -40.36 -14.42 -0.90
N SER A 731 -40.72 -13.24 -1.42
CA SER A 731 -42.06 -12.94 -1.91
C SER A 731 -42.34 -13.64 -3.24
N GLU A 732 -41.38 -13.65 -4.16
CA GLU A 732 -41.44 -14.35 -5.46
C GLU A 732 -41.60 -15.86 -5.25
N ILE A 733 -40.76 -16.48 -4.40
CA ILE A 733 -40.85 -17.90 -4.08
C ILE A 733 -42.22 -18.27 -3.47
N LYS A 734 -42.80 -17.39 -2.64
CA LYS A 734 -44.16 -17.60 -2.09
C LYS A 734 -45.25 -17.47 -3.16
N ALA A 735 -45.08 -16.57 -4.13
CA ALA A 735 -46.09 -16.25 -5.13
C ALA A 735 -46.15 -17.28 -6.27
N GLU A 736 -45.02 -17.87 -6.65
CA GLU A 736 -44.93 -18.76 -7.82
C GLU A 736 -45.61 -20.13 -7.63
N ASN A 737 -46.22 -20.42 -6.47
CA ASN A 737 -46.89 -21.70 -6.17
C ASN A 737 -45.98 -22.95 -6.36
N LEU A 738 -44.68 -22.73 -6.59
CA LEU A 738 -43.63 -23.73 -6.58
C LEU A 738 -43.32 -24.00 -5.11
N ALA A 739 -43.88 -25.07 -4.58
CA ALA A 739 -43.66 -25.52 -3.21
C ALA A 739 -42.19 -25.96 -3.01
N GLU A 740 -41.26 -25.01 -2.94
CA GLU A 740 -39.86 -25.23 -2.53
C GLU A 740 -39.65 -24.71 -1.09
N PRO A 741 -40.16 -25.42 -0.06
CA PRO A 741 -40.03 -25.01 1.34
C PRO A 741 -38.56 -24.92 1.78
N ASP A 742 -37.68 -25.71 1.19
CA ASP A 742 -36.25 -25.71 1.49
C ASP A 742 -35.55 -24.42 1.05
N LEU A 743 -35.83 -23.96 -0.18
CA LEU A 743 -35.30 -22.70 -0.68
C LEU A 743 -35.84 -21.52 0.12
N LEU A 744 -37.14 -21.55 0.44
CA LEU A 744 -37.76 -20.55 1.29
C LEU A 744 -37.12 -20.50 2.68
N TYR A 745 -36.82 -21.66 3.29
CA TYR A 745 -36.11 -21.73 4.57
C TYR A 745 -34.71 -21.11 4.48
N GLN A 746 -33.95 -21.41 3.43
CA GLN A 746 -32.63 -20.80 3.20
C GLN A 746 -32.70 -19.28 3.06
N MET A 747 -33.73 -18.74 2.38
CA MET A 747 -33.90 -17.29 2.25
C MET A 747 -34.26 -16.62 3.59
N HIS A 748 -35.08 -17.26 4.42
CA HIS A 748 -35.34 -16.75 5.79
C HIS A 748 -34.08 -16.79 6.66
N LEU A 749 -33.22 -17.82 6.54
CA LEU A 749 -31.92 -17.83 7.20
C LEU A 749 -31.05 -16.67 6.75
N LYS A 750 -30.99 -16.37 5.45
CA LYS A 750 -30.24 -15.21 4.92
C LYS A 750 -30.79 -13.89 5.45
N GLN A 751 -32.12 -13.73 5.50
CA GLN A 751 -32.75 -12.55 6.08
C GLN A 751 -32.40 -12.40 7.57
N GLN A 752 -32.41 -13.50 8.33
CA GLN A 752 -32.01 -13.50 9.74
C GLN A 752 -30.52 -13.16 9.92
N GLU A 753 -29.63 -13.70 9.08
CA GLU A 753 -28.20 -13.39 9.07
C GLU A 753 -27.96 -11.88 8.84
N LEU A 754 -28.65 -11.29 7.86
CA LEU A 754 -28.61 -9.84 7.62
C LEU A 754 -29.12 -9.05 8.83
N GLY A 755 -30.24 -9.45 9.43
CA GLY A 755 -30.77 -8.79 10.64
C GLY A 755 -29.83 -8.86 11.85
N GLN A 756 -29.09 -9.96 12.01
CA GLN A 756 -28.08 -10.10 13.07
C GLN A 756 -26.86 -9.20 12.86
N LEU A 757 -26.46 -9.01 11.60
CA LEU A 757 -25.30 -8.20 11.21
C LEU A 757 -25.44 -6.75 11.67
N LEU A 758 -26.65 -6.19 11.63
CA LEU A 758 -26.93 -4.85 12.15
C LEU A 758 -27.26 -4.83 13.65
N SER A 759 -28.14 -5.70 14.15
CA SER A 759 -28.70 -5.53 15.50
C SER A 759 -27.68 -5.56 16.64
N LYS A 760 -26.62 -6.38 16.54
CA LYS A 760 -25.53 -6.40 17.52
C LYS A 760 -24.47 -5.35 17.25
N SER A 761 -24.03 -5.23 15.99
CA SER A 761 -22.86 -4.41 15.66
C SER A 761 -23.18 -2.93 15.54
N TRP A 762 -24.37 -2.57 15.08
CA TRP A 762 -24.84 -1.20 14.92
C TRP A 762 -25.20 -0.56 16.27
N LYS A 763 -25.92 -1.28 17.16
CA LYS A 763 -26.25 -0.78 18.50
C LYS A 763 -25.01 -0.48 19.34
N LEU A 764 -24.02 -1.38 19.34
CA LEU A 764 -22.74 -1.20 20.03
C LEU A 764 -21.86 -0.09 19.39
N GLY A 765 -22.00 0.14 18.08
CA GLY A 765 -21.27 1.17 17.35
C GLY A 765 -21.86 2.56 17.55
N MET A 766 -23.17 2.74 17.37
CA MET A 766 -23.83 4.03 17.52
C MET A 766 -23.80 4.58 18.94
N GLN A 767 -23.96 3.74 19.97
CA GLN A 767 -23.81 4.15 21.39
C GLN A 767 -22.40 4.62 21.77
N ARG A 768 -21.42 4.49 20.88
CA ARG A 768 -20.02 4.86 21.11
C ARG A 768 -19.49 5.92 20.13
N VAL A 769 -20.31 6.30 19.14
CA VAL A 769 -20.00 7.29 18.10
C VAL A 769 -20.83 8.56 18.30
N ALA A 770 -22.08 8.43 18.80
CA ALA A 770 -22.72 9.47 19.60
C ALA A 770 -22.04 9.55 20.97
#